data_AF-A0A954JX81-F1
#
_entry.id   AF-A0A954JX81-F1
#
_cell.length_a   1.000
_cell.length_b   1.000
_cell.length_c   1.000
_cell.angle_alpha   90.00
_cell.angle_beta   90.00
_cell.angle_gamma   90.00
#
_symmetry.space_group_name_H-M   'P 1'
#
loop_
_entity.id
_entity.type
_entity.pdbx_description
1 polymer ?
#
loop_
_entity_poly.entity_id
_entity_poly.type
_entity_poly.pdbx_seq_one_letter_code
_entity_poly.pdbx_strand_id
1 'polypeptide(L)'
;MRRVHTVALLTIVLLHSVSEGQQGQSPTGDPKSKATQASAVLRYTPEDVIGIMAIQPSRMLKSESLRKLVEAASGQQEVEEMMNAAARQLGMDPSTLEEAAILFDRETIDGAMGPQRAPAGDDAQLKNKLKQFALAMHILHDTYGRFPDDDGLDDENKGNLSWRVYMLPFLDQADLYNQFHLDEPWDSDHNKTLIEMMPEIFQSPGVTEKGKTSVHVFTGEGSPFADDKGPGIRDITDGTSNTIMMVLTGADKADVWTKPGGLDFDPENPVKALGKIDGQFLVGLMDGSVRPLPVEIEPAVLASLITAAGGEVVDYDTLSGDRSSRVKAMPGIILRSNAPLDRDAVFNISLVGLGEGKPGKIDAQEVTVFESCMVALPDDRTLLIGPEPLLKKMLASRAAAGQGTGTVRKQLAENFPANDIAGMIDLEPLKDLRNQMAKNTPMPGLFEGLQGAVFTADLAGTGTSLTKIEVRTANKNSAMQLSALAQGMLQMQKAQILGMTNVPESPLTPDTAETLAELFDTVKITTKDSSVLYDMPKPGNMASFVESMKPAFVELFSAIRQARKAAFLASRKNNLKQIGLAFHNYHDVYNHFPAANGNGEQEQGNNTGLSWRVYLLPFVEEAELYNQFNMDEDWDSPHNKALIEQMPDVFKVAGIDKKGHTTIHVFAGDDTAMRMDDGVGLGEITDGSSNTILAVVAGPETAEIWTKPGGLEFNADEPRKVFGTLGELFLVLMCDGAVRYLNSDIDDETLRNLIQRHDGNVVEIE
;
A
#
# COMPACT_ATOMS: atom_id res chain seq x y z
N MET A 1 -4.47 4.18 -6.22
CA MET A 1 -3.19 3.61 -6.74
C MET A 1 -3.19 2.09 -7.00
N ARG A 2 -3.54 1.21 -6.04
CA ARG A 2 -3.41 -0.27 -6.20
C ARG A 2 -4.10 -0.91 -7.41
N ARG A 3 -5.15 -0.29 -7.99
CA ARG A 3 -5.88 -0.81 -9.17
C ARG A 3 -5.49 -0.17 -10.51
N VAL A 4 -4.99 1.06 -10.54
CA VAL A 4 -4.21 1.59 -11.69
C VAL A 4 -2.89 0.82 -11.83
N HIS A 5 -2.33 0.38 -10.70
CA HIS A 5 -1.28 -0.63 -10.69
C HIS A 5 -1.67 -1.91 -11.44
N THR A 6 -2.94 -2.30 -11.57
CA THR A 6 -3.32 -3.46 -12.41
C THR A 6 -3.02 -3.19 -13.90
N VAL A 7 -3.23 -1.96 -14.38
CA VAL A 7 -2.93 -1.56 -15.78
C VAL A 7 -1.42 -1.34 -16.00
N ALA A 8 -0.67 -0.96 -14.97
CA ALA A 8 0.79 -0.90 -15.03
C ALA A 8 1.46 -2.28 -14.88
N LEU A 9 0.96 -3.12 -13.95
CA LEU A 9 1.29 -4.54 -13.84
C LEU A 9 0.91 -5.26 -15.11
N LEU A 10 -0.09 -4.82 -15.89
CA LEU A 10 -0.45 -5.45 -17.15
C LEU A 10 0.73 -5.50 -18.13
N THR A 11 1.58 -4.48 -18.20
CA THR A 11 2.85 -4.53 -18.98
C THR A 11 3.81 -5.62 -18.47
N ILE A 12 3.75 -5.93 -17.16
CA ILE A 12 4.53 -7.01 -16.51
C ILE A 12 3.81 -8.37 -16.63
N VAL A 13 2.48 -8.42 -16.67
CA VAL A 13 1.66 -9.64 -16.79
C VAL A 13 1.61 -10.12 -18.25
N LEU A 14 1.66 -9.20 -19.22
CA LEU A 14 1.87 -9.50 -20.64
C LEU A 14 3.25 -10.12 -20.90
N LEU A 15 4.23 -9.90 -20.02
CA LEU A 15 5.50 -10.65 -20.01
C LEU A 15 5.35 -12.07 -19.40
N HIS A 16 4.27 -12.36 -18.66
CA HIS A 16 4.01 -13.68 -18.06
C HIS A 16 3.09 -14.57 -18.92
N SER A 17 2.19 -14.02 -19.73
CA SER A 17 1.13 -14.78 -20.40
C SER A 17 1.44 -15.02 -21.89
N VAL A 18 1.85 -16.24 -22.28
CA VAL A 18 2.25 -16.59 -23.66
C VAL A 18 1.53 -17.85 -24.19
N SER A 19 0.29 -17.67 -24.65
CA SER A 19 -0.40 -18.48 -25.66
C SER A 19 -1.45 -17.58 -26.32
N GLU A 20 -2.17 -17.92 -27.38
CA GLU A 20 -1.85 -18.83 -28.49
C GLU A 20 -2.03 -17.98 -29.77
N GLY A 21 -2.55 -18.53 -30.87
CA GLY A 21 -3.05 -17.74 -32.00
C GLY A 21 -3.46 -18.66 -33.15
N GLN A 22 -4.75 -18.71 -33.47
CA GLN A 22 -5.31 -19.67 -34.43
C GLN A 22 -4.57 -19.69 -35.78
N GLN A 23 -4.50 -20.88 -36.38
CA GLN A 23 -3.94 -21.13 -37.71
C GLN A 23 -4.72 -20.41 -38.83
N GLY A 24 -4.43 -19.13 -39.04
CA GLY A 24 -4.84 -18.34 -40.21
C GLY A 24 -3.79 -18.44 -41.33
N GLN A 25 -4.23 -18.64 -42.57
CA GLN A 25 -3.37 -18.83 -43.74
C GLN A 25 -2.38 -17.67 -43.97
N SER A 26 -1.12 -18.01 -44.26
CA SER A 26 -0.07 -17.05 -44.63
C SER A 26 -0.42 -16.26 -45.89
N PRO A 27 -0.52 -14.92 -45.84
CA PRO A 27 -0.48 -14.09 -47.04
C PRO A 27 0.97 -13.92 -47.47
N THR A 28 1.34 -14.47 -48.63
CA THR A 28 2.63 -14.24 -49.27
C THR A 28 2.73 -12.78 -49.76
N GLY A 29 3.18 -11.89 -48.88
CA GLY A 29 3.35 -10.45 -49.14
C GLY A 29 4.82 -10.01 -49.19
N ASP A 30 5.19 -9.31 -50.27
CA ASP A 30 6.54 -8.81 -50.58
C ASP A 30 7.14 -7.93 -49.44
N PRO A 31 8.39 -8.19 -48.97
CA PRO A 31 9.00 -7.48 -47.83
C PRO A 31 9.17 -5.95 -47.95
N LYS A 32 8.79 -5.33 -49.08
CA LYS A 32 8.97 -3.90 -49.35
C LYS A 32 7.72 -3.04 -49.23
N SER A 33 6.60 -3.58 -48.73
CA SER A 33 5.31 -2.85 -48.61
C SER A 33 4.92 -2.41 -47.19
N LYS A 34 5.66 -2.78 -46.14
CA LYS A 34 5.34 -2.46 -44.73
C LYS A 34 5.75 -1.06 -44.25
N ALA A 35 5.75 -0.06 -45.14
CA ALA A 35 5.79 1.33 -44.71
C ALA A 35 4.35 1.84 -44.46
N THR A 36 4.15 2.50 -43.32
CA THR A 36 2.95 3.32 -43.02
C THR A 36 1.65 2.60 -42.60
N GLN A 37 1.71 1.75 -41.57
CA GLN A 37 0.87 2.03 -40.40
C GLN A 37 1.78 2.63 -39.33
N ALA A 38 1.45 3.84 -38.86
CA ALA A 38 2.29 4.54 -37.90
C ALA A 38 2.06 3.94 -36.49
N SER A 39 3.13 3.42 -35.89
CA SER A 39 3.17 2.98 -34.49
C SER A 39 2.43 3.98 -33.59
N ALA A 40 1.47 3.48 -32.80
CA ALA A 40 0.69 4.30 -31.89
C ALA A 40 1.58 4.83 -30.76
N VAL A 41 2.52 4.01 -30.28
CA VAL A 41 3.55 4.42 -29.32
C VAL A 41 4.37 5.59 -29.87
N LEU A 42 4.90 5.50 -31.11
CA LEU A 42 5.66 6.61 -31.71
C LEU A 42 4.80 7.85 -31.99
N ARG A 43 3.52 7.67 -32.30
CA ARG A 43 2.58 8.75 -32.64
C ARG A 43 2.18 9.55 -31.40
N TYR A 44 1.74 8.88 -30.34
CA TYR A 44 1.13 9.51 -29.16
C TYR A 44 2.11 9.81 -28.01
N THR A 45 3.39 9.44 -28.12
CA THR A 45 4.43 9.89 -27.18
C THR A 45 4.70 11.40 -27.37
N PRO A 46 4.61 12.25 -26.33
CA PRO A 46 5.01 13.66 -26.38
C PRO A 46 6.53 13.90 -26.54
N GLU A 47 6.92 15.14 -26.81
CA GLU A 47 8.34 15.54 -26.92
C GLU A 47 9.03 15.74 -25.57
N ASP A 48 8.28 16.12 -24.54
CA ASP A 48 8.74 16.46 -23.17
C ASP A 48 8.71 15.27 -22.19
N VAL A 49 8.52 14.05 -22.70
CA VAL A 49 8.61 12.81 -21.93
C VAL A 49 10.04 12.62 -21.40
N ILE A 50 10.13 12.36 -20.10
CA ILE A 50 11.39 12.09 -19.39
C ILE A 50 11.77 10.62 -19.49
N GLY A 51 10.79 9.71 -19.48
CA GLY A 51 11.05 8.29 -19.70
C GLY A 51 9.86 7.51 -20.25
N ILE A 52 10.15 6.41 -20.92
CA ILE A 52 9.15 5.50 -21.50
C ILE A 52 9.64 4.06 -21.41
N MET A 53 8.72 3.12 -21.19
CA MET A 53 8.93 1.70 -21.43
C MET A 53 7.86 1.22 -22.41
N ALA A 54 8.28 0.69 -23.55
CA ALA A 54 7.41 0.20 -24.61
C ALA A 54 7.71 -1.27 -24.93
N ILE A 55 6.66 -2.05 -25.20
CA ILE A 55 6.73 -3.48 -25.54
C ILE A 55 5.87 -3.81 -26.77
N GLN A 56 6.19 -4.91 -27.45
CA GLN A 56 5.42 -5.48 -28.58
C GLN A 56 4.83 -6.84 -28.20
N PRO A 57 3.73 -6.93 -27.41
CA PRO A 57 3.28 -8.18 -26.81
C PRO A 57 3.02 -9.24 -27.86
N SER A 58 2.17 -8.99 -28.86
CA SER A 58 1.82 -9.99 -29.88
C SER A 58 3.00 -10.56 -30.68
N ARG A 59 4.15 -9.87 -30.74
CA ARG A 59 5.38 -10.39 -31.35
C ARG A 59 6.08 -11.38 -30.42
N MET A 60 6.16 -11.08 -29.13
CA MET A 60 6.63 -12.00 -28.09
C MET A 60 5.71 -13.22 -27.97
N LEU A 61 4.40 -13.03 -28.02
CA LEU A 61 3.39 -14.10 -27.91
C LEU A 61 3.50 -15.13 -29.05
N LYS A 62 3.88 -14.67 -30.25
CA LYS A 62 4.07 -15.52 -31.45
C LYS A 62 5.44 -16.20 -31.50
N SER A 63 6.32 -15.99 -30.51
CA SER A 63 7.63 -16.61 -30.45
C SER A 63 7.55 -18.05 -29.96
N GLU A 64 7.83 -19.00 -30.86
CA GLU A 64 7.89 -20.43 -30.50
C GLU A 64 8.88 -20.71 -29.37
N SER A 65 10.01 -19.98 -29.34
CA SER A 65 11.04 -20.05 -28.31
C SER A 65 10.56 -19.58 -26.94
N LEU A 66 9.88 -18.44 -26.86
CA LEU A 66 9.35 -17.94 -25.58
C LEU A 66 8.18 -18.80 -25.09
N ARG A 67 7.30 -19.22 -26.01
CA ARG A 67 6.20 -20.13 -25.70
C ARG A 67 6.72 -21.42 -25.06
N LYS A 68 7.75 -22.05 -25.62
CA LYS A 68 8.39 -23.26 -25.07
C LYS A 68 9.02 -23.08 -23.69
N LEU A 69 9.46 -21.86 -23.32
CA LEU A 69 9.90 -21.55 -21.95
C LEU A 69 8.71 -21.45 -20.98
N VAL A 70 7.68 -20.69 -21.36
CA VAL A 70 6.50 -20.44 -20.52
C VAL A 70 5.68 -21.71 -20.31
N GLU A 71 5.46 -22.50 -21.38
CA GLU A 71 4.83 -23.83 -21.32
C GLU A 71 5.62 -24.80 -20.43
N ALA A 72 6.97 -24.74 -20.43
CA ALA A 72 7.78 -25.58 -19.53
C ALA A 72 7.66 -25.15 -18.06
N ALA A 73 7.58 -23.84 -17.79
CA ALA A 73 7.55 -23.30 -16.44
C ALA A 73 6.16 -23.30 -15.77
N SER A 74 5.07 -23.36 -16.55
CA SER A 74 3.69 -23.34 -16.02
C SER A 74 2.79 -24.47 -16.53
N GLY A 75 3.21 -25.27 -17.51
CA GLY A 75 2.35 -26.24 -18.17
C GLY A 75 1.34 -25.57 -19.13
N GLN A 76 0.95 -26.29 -20.19
CA GLN A 76 0.13 -25.69 -21.27
C GLN A 76 -1.25 -25.21 -20.79
N GLN A 77 -1.90 -25.96 -19.88
CA GLN A 77 -3.25 -25.65 -19.41
C GLN A 77 -3.29 -24.38 -18.53
N GLU A 78 -2.35 -24.21 -17.59
CA GLU A 78 -2.34 -23.01 -16.74
C GLU A 78 -2.06 -21.73 -17.54
N VAL A 79 -1.29 -21.83 -18.64
CA VAL A 79 -1.02 -20.69 -19.54
C VAL A 79 -2.29 -20.28 -20.28
N GLU A 80 -3.09 -21.24 -20.75
CA GLU A 80 -4.39 -21.00 -21.37
C GLU A 80 -5.40 -20.39 -20.36
N GLU A 81 -5.46 -20.93 -19.14
CA GLU A 81 -6.28 -20.38 -18.05
C GLU A 81 -5.88 -18.94 -17.69
N MET A 82 -4.57 -18.65 -17.63
CA MET A 82 -4.05 -17.31 -17.37
C MET A 82 -4.31 -16.33 -18.52
N MET A 83 -4.21 -16.75 -19.78
CA MET A 83 -4.58 -15.94 -20.95
C MET A 83 -6.08 -15.62 -20.97
N ASN A 84 -6.93 -16.61 -20.66
CA ASN A 84 -8.37 -16.43 -20.51
C ASN A 84 -8.70 -15.49 -19.33
N ALA A 85 -8.00 -15.60 -18.20
CA ALA A 85 -8.15 -14.68 -17.07
C ALA A 85 -7.71 -13.25 -17.42
N ALA A 86 -6.59 -13.10 -18.13
CA ALA A 86 -6.11 -11.81 -18.61
C ALA A 86 -7.13 -11.17 -19.58
N ALA A 87 -7.67 -11.94 -20.54
CA ALA A 87 -8.73 -11.47 -21.45
C ALA A 87 -10.00 -11.02 -20.69
N ARG A 88 -10.41 -11.76 -19.66
CA ARG A 88 -11.54 -11.40 -18.78
C ARG A 88 -11.28 -10.16 -17.91
N GLN A 89 -10.04 -9.77 -17.65
CA GLN A 89 -9.71 -8.53 -16.93
C GLN A 89 -9.50 -7.34 -17.89
N LEU A 90 -8.97 -7.62 -19.09
CA LEU A 90 -8.66 -6.64 -20.13
C LEU A 90 -9.84 -6.26 -21.03
N GLY A 91 -10.94 -7.03 -21.03
CA GLY A 91 -12.03 -6.83 -21.98
C GLY A 91 -11.60 -6.98 -23.45
N MET A 92 -10.39 -7.50 -23.69
CA MET A 92 -9.77 -7.69 -25.00
C MET A 92 -8.79 -8.87 -24.92
N ASP A 93 -8.64 -9.60 -26.02
CA ASP A 93 -7.67 -10.69 -26.11
C ASP A 93 -6.22 -10.14 -26.07
N PRO A 94 -5.38 -10.53 -25.09
CA PRO A 94 -3.98 -10.11 -25.01
C PRO A 94 -3.16 -10.45 -26.28
N SER A 95 -3.53 -11.50 -27.03
CA SER A 95 -2.89 -11.88 -28.30
C SER A 95 -3.01 -10.80 -29.39
N THR A 96 -4.05 -9.96 -29.29
CA THR A 96 -4.31 -8.87 -30.23
C THR A 96 -3.47 -7.63 -29.94
N LEU A 97 -2.87 -7.51 -28.75
CA LEU A 97 -2.13 -6.32 -28.32
C LEU A 97 -0.78 -6.21 -29.07
N GLU A 98 -0.73 -5.30 -30.02
CA GLU A 98 0.41 -5.07 -30.92
C GLU A 98 1.52 -4.25 -30.25
N GLU A 99 1.13 -3.17 -29.56
CA GLU A 99 2.05 -2.30 -28.81
C GLU A 99 1.43 -1.95 -27.44
N ALA A 100 2.27 -1.85 -26.42
CA ALA A 100 1.91 -1.26 -25.14
C ALA A 100 3.06 -0.38 -24.64
N ALA A 101 2.77 0.79 -24.05
CA ALA A 101 3.79 1.63 -23.44
C ALA A 101 3.28 2.36 -22.19
N ILE A 102 4.20 2.58 -21.25
CA ILE A 102 4.04 3.46 -20.08
C ILE A 102 5.06 4.59 -20.21
N LEU A 103 4.61 5.84 -20.10
CA LEU A 103 5.44 7.04 -20.23
C LEU A 103 5.28 8.00 -19.04
N PHE A 104 6.36 8.69 -18.72
CA PHE A 104 6.49 9.60 -17.57
C PHE A 104 7.01 10.95 -18.05
N ASP A 105 6.30 12.03 -17.75
CA ASP A 105 6.78 13.40 -17.93
C ASP A 105 7.24 14.01 -16.59
N ARG A 106 7.63 15.29 -16.60
CA ARG A 106 8.09 15.98 -15.38
C ARG A 106 7.03 16.05 -14.30
N GLU A 107 5.78 16.37 -14.67
CA GLU A 107 4.65 16.46 -13.75
C GLU A 107 4.31 15.09 -13.13
N THR A 108 4.43 14.01 -13.91
CA THR A 108 4.29 12.63 -13.43
C THR A 108 5.30 12.32 -12.34
N ILE A 109 6.57 12.64 -12.56
CA ILE A 109 7.66 12.34 -11.63
C ILE A 109 7.57 13.22 -10.37
N ASP A 110 7.31 14.52 -10.52
CA ASP A 110 7.13 15.42 -9.38
C ASP A 110 5.88 15.03 -8.55
N GLY A 111 4.79 14.62 -9.21
CA GLY A 111 3.61 14.09 -8.53
C GLY A 111 3.88 12.80 -7.76
N ALA A 112 4.65 11.87 -8.34
CA ALA A 112 5.01 10.60 -7.69
C ALA A 112 6.00 10.77 -6.52
N MET A 113 6.85 11.80 -6.57
CA MET A 113 7.76 12.16 -5.48
C MET A 113 7.11 13.01 -4.38
N GLY A 114 5.91 13.55 -4.64
CA GLY A 114 5.23 14.52 -3.77
C GLY A 114 5.89 15.90 -3.79
N PRO A 115 5.36 16.88 -3.03
CA PRO A 115 6.08 18.14 -2.80
C PRO A 115 7.45 17.82 -2.20
N GLN A 116 8.51 18.47 -2.71
CA GLN A 116 9.91 18.20 -2.32
C GLN A 116 10.12 18.33 -0.80
N ARG A 117 10.03 17.21 -0.09
CA ARG A 117 10.28 17.14 1.35
C ARG A 117 11.78 17.16 1.67
N ALA A 118 12.07 17.68 2.86
CA ALA A 118 13.34 17.50 3.55
C ALA A 118 13.68 15.98 3.68
N PRO A 119 14.97 15.59 3.84
CA PRO A 119 15.39 14.20 3.72
C PRO A 119 14.67 13.24 4.68
N ALA A 120 14.22 12.10 4.15
CA ALA A 120 13.28 11.17 4.79
C ALA A 120 13.81 10.34 5.97
N GLY A 121 14.92 10.75 6.61
CA GLY A 121 15.44 10.10 7.83
C GLY A 121 14.69 10.55 9.08
N ASP A 122 14.64 11.88 9.29
CA ASP A 122 14.25 12.48 10.57
C ASP A 122 12.74 12.30 10.84
N ASP A 123 11.90 12.46 9.80
CA ASP A 123 10.44 12.46 9.91
C ASP A 123 9.86 11.10 10.35
N ALA A 124 10.49 9.99 9.92
CA ALA A 124 10.11 8.64 10.34
C ALA A 124 10.54 8.35 11.79
N GLN A 125 11.72 8.82 12.19
CA GLN A 125 12.20 8.70 13.57
C GLN A 125 11.33 9.52 14.53
N LEU A 126 10.95 10.75 14.17
CA LEU A 126 10.04 11.59 14.95
C LEU A 126 8.66 10.96 15.11
N LYS A 127 8.08 10.41 14.03
CA LYS A 127 6.80 9.68 14.11
C LYS A 127 6.88 8.46 15.04
N ASN A 128 7.99 7.73 15.03
CA ASN A 128 8.20 6.61 15.94
C ASN A 128 8.35 7.07 17.41
N LYS A 129 9.02 8.21 17.67
CA LYS A 129 9.07 8.83 19.01
C LYS A 129 7.67 9.17 19.53
N LEU A 130 6.84 9.86 18.74
CA LEU A 130 5.46 10.19 19.17
C LEU A 130 4.60 8.94 19.41
N LYS A 131 4.78 7.86 18.64
CA LYS A 131 4.11 6.58 18.90
C LYS A 131 4.55 5.93 20.22
N GLN A 132 5.84 6.00 20.55
CA GLN A 132 6.35 5.51 21.84
C GLN A 132 5.80 6.33 23.00
N PHE A 133 5.67 7.66 22.84
CA PHE A 133 5.02 8.50 23.84
C PHE A 133 3.54 8.16 24.01
N ALA A 134 2.77 8.04 22.93
CA ALA A 134 1.36 7.68 23.06
C ALA A 134 1.17 6.29 23.67
N LEU A 135 2.00 5.30 23.31
CA LEU A 135 2.00 3.98 23.95
C LEU A 135 2.25 4.06 25.46
N ALA A 136 3.24 4.84 25.91
CA ALA A 136 3.51 5.05 27.33
C ALA A 136 2.36 5.79 28.05
N MET A 137 1.68 6.74 27.38
CA MET A 137 0.47 7.40 27.89
C MET A 137 -0.70 6.42 28.04
N HIS A 138 -0.88 5.48 27.09
CA HIS A 138 -1.88 4.42 27.21
C HIS A 138 -1.55 3.42 28.33
N ILE A 139 -0.29 3.01 28.51
CA ILE A 139 0.10 2.12 29.61
C ILE A 139 -0.11 2.82 30.97
N LEU A 140 0.16 4.13 31.07
CA LEU A 140 -0.22 4.95 32.23
C LEU A 140 -1.74 4.91 32.46
N HIS A 141 -2.54 5.19 31.42
CA HIS A 141 -4.00 5.12 31.49
C HIS A 141 -4.50 3.76 31.98
N ASP A 142 -3.97 2.65 31.45
CA ASP A 142 -4.40 1.31 31.82
C ASP A 142 -3.95 0.90 33.22
N THR A 143 -2.84 1.48 33.71
CA THR A 143 -2.31 1.24 35.07
C THR A 143 -3.08 2.04 36.14
N TYR A 144 -3.47 3.28 35.83
CA TYR A 144 -4.03 4.22 36.81
C TYR A 144 -5.51 4.60 36.56
N GLY A 145 -6.11 4.12 35.47
CA GLY A 145 -7.50 4.36 35.09
C GLY A 145 -7.78 5.71 34.39
N ARG A 146 -6.76 6.57 34.27
CA ARG A 146 -6.79 7.89 33.61
C ARG A 146 -5.41 8.20 33.03
N PHE A 147 -5.38 8.99 31.95
CA PHE A 147 -4.14 9.62 31.50
C PHE A 147 -3.63 10.60 32.57
N PRO A 148 -2.32 10.88 32.63
CA PRO A 148 -1.81 11.92 33.51
C PRO A 148 -2.40 13.30 33.15
N ASP A 149 -2.49 14.19 34.13
CA ASP A 149 -2.72 15.62 33.92
C ASP A 149 -1.41 16.33 33.51
N ASP A 150 -1.35 17.66 33.59
CA ASP A 150 -0.14 18.39 33.22
C ASP A 150 0.97 18.35 34.29
N ASP A 151 0.65 17.96 35.55
CA ASP A 151 1.57 17.84 36.69
C ASP A 151 1.69 16.44 37.32
N GLY A 152 1.19 15.40 36.65
CA GLY A 152 1.49 14.00 36.92
C GLY A 152 0.27 13.08 37.02
N LEU A 153 0.22 12.32 38.13
CA LEU A 153 -0.88 11.42 38.49
C LEU A 153 -1.59 11.97 39.74
N ASP A 154 -2.92 11.90 39.79
CA ASP A 154 -3.76 12.37 40.91
C ASP A 154 -3.49 11.58 42.22
N ASP A 155 -2.48 12.02 42.99
CA ASP A 155 -2.10 11.54 44.33
C ASP A 155 -2.01 12.73 45.30
N GLU A 156 -2.52 12.57 46.53
CA GLU A 156 -2.45 13.60 47.59
C GLU A 156 -1.02 14.04 47.96
N ASN A 157 0.00 13.29 47.54
CA ASN A 157 1.42 13.58 47.78
C ASN A 157 2.19 13.97 46.50
N LYS A 158 1.51 14.28 45.38
CA LYS A 158 2.19 14.61 44.11
C LYS A 158 3.00 15.90 44.17
N GLY A 159 4.27 15.81 43.78
CA GLY A 159 5.24 16.89 43.76
C GLY A 159 5.26 17.68 42.46
N ASN A 160 4.13 18.05 41.86
CA ASN A 160 4.04 19.01 40.74
C ASN A 160 5.14 18.79 39.65
N LEU A 161 5.17 17.58 39.09
CA LEU A 161 6.20 17.07 38.16
C LEU A 161 5.55 16.78 36.81
N SER A 162 6.17 17.23 35.72
CA SER A 162 5.72 16.93 34.35
C SER A 162 5.27 15.48 34.14
N TRP A 163 4.13 15.27 33.48
CA TRP A 163 3.67 13.98 32.96
C TRP A 163 4.77 13.17 32.25
N ARG A 164 5.72 13.86 31.60
CA ARG A 164 6.90 13.26 30.92
C ARG A 164 7.81 12.48 31.89
N VAL A 165 7.83 12.84 33.17
CA VAL A 165 8.56 12.12 34.23
C VAL A 165 7.83 10.81 34.57
N TYR A 166 6.50 10.86 34.73
CA TYR A 166 5.70 9.66 35.01
C TYR A 166 5.70 8.63 33.86
N MET A 167 6.02 9.05 32.64
CA MET A 167 6.23 8.14 31.50
C MET A 167 7.55 7.35 31.54
N LEU A 168 8.56 7.80 32.30
CA LEU A 168 9.91 7.23 32.27
C LEU A 168 9.98 5.70 32.50
N PRO A 169 9.20 5.09 33.42
CA PRO A 169 9.19 3.63 33.59
C PRO A 169 8.77 2.86 32.32
N PHE A 170 7.95 3.48 31.47
CA PHE A 170 7.40 2.89 30.24
C PHE A 170 8.20 3.26 28.98
N LEU A 171 9.30 4.01 29.15
CA LEU A 171 10.23 4.43 28.10
C LEU A 171 11.65 3.87 28.33
N ASP A 172 11.77 2.75 29.07
CA ASP A 172 13.02 2.13 29.51
C ASP A 172 13.93 3.05 30.36
N GLN A 173 13.35 4.00 31.10
CA GLN A 173 14.06 4.97 31.95
C GLN A 173 13.72 4.84 33.45
N ALA A 174 13.33 3.66 33.92
CA ALA A 174 12.98 3.42 35.33
C ALA A 174 14.09 3.81 36.33
N ASP A 175 15.37 3.61 35.97
CA ASP A 175 16.50 4.03 36.81
C ASP A 175 16.61 5.55 36.98
N LEU A 176 16.17 6.34 35.98
CA LEU A 176 16.09 7.79 36.08
C LEU A 176 14.84 8.22 36.87
N TYR A 177 13.71 7.55 36.66
CA TYR A 177 12.48 7.77 37.45
C TYR A 177 12.74 7.61 38.95
N ASN A 178 13.42 6.53 39.35
CA ASN A 178 13.77 6.23 40.74
C ASN A 178 14.73 7.24 41.40
N GLN A 179 15.28 8.21 40.65
CA GLN A 179 16.10 9.29 41.20
C GLN A 179 15.29 10.55 41.54
N PHE A 180 14.07 10.71 41.02
CA PHE A 180 13.21 11.85 41.36
C PHE A 180 12.63 11.70 42.77
N HIS A 181 12.57 12.81 43.50
CA HIS A 181 11.74 12.92 44.69
C HIS A 181 10.33 13.31 44.23
N LEU A 182 9.43 12.33 44.18
CA LEU A 182 8.07 12.50 43.63
C LEU A 182 7.15 13.35 44.51
N ASP A 183 7.57 13.65 45.73
CA ASP A 183 6.94 14.53 46.72
C ASP A 183 7.51 15.97 46.71
N GLU A 184 8.51 16.24 45.88
CA GLU A 184 9.13 17.56 45.72
C GLU A 184 8.83 18.17 44.32
N PRO A 185 8.66 19.50 44.19
CA PRO A 185 8.45 20.16 42.90
C PRO A 185 9.59 19.92 41.92
N TRP A 186 9.30 20.03 40.61
CA TRP A 186 10.29 19.88 39.53
C TRP A 186 11.55 20.78 39.67
N ASP A 187 11.45 21.94 40.33
CA ASP A 187 12.51 22.92 40.55
C ASP A 187 13.13 22.90 41.96
N SER A 188 12.85 21.84 42.74
CA SER A 188 13.47 21.62 44.05
C SER A 188 15.00 21.57 43.96
N ASP A 189 15.69 21.77 45.11
CA ASP A 189 17.14 21.68 45.18
C ASP A 189 17.69 20.32 44.70
N HIS A 190 16.89 19.24 44.80
CA HIS A 190 17.21 17.91 44.31
C HIS A 190 16.77 17.71 42.85
N ASN A 191 15.47 17.82 42.56
CA ASN A 191 14.90 17.47 41.25
C ASN A 191 15.48 18.29 40.10
N LYS A 192 15.83 19.56 40.33
CA LYS A 192 16.46 20.40 39.29
C LYS A 192 17.82 19.90 38.82
N THR A 193 18.51 19.07 39.60
CA THR A 193 19.79 18.46 39.21
C THR A 193 19.61 17.41 38.09
N LEU A 194 18.41 16.84 37.97
CA LEU A 194 18.06 15.81 36.98
C LEU A 194 17.64 16.40 35.61
N ILE A 195 17.45 17.72 35.51
CA ILE A 195 17.03 18.40 34.28
C ILE A 195 18.00 18.12 33.12
N GLU A 196 19.32 18.16 33.37
CA GLU A 196 20.34 17.87 32.34
C GLU A 196 20.41 16.37 31.97
N MET A 197 19.76 15.47 32.72
CA MET A 197 19.70 14.03 32.45
C MET A 197 18.52 13.65 31.54
N MET A 198 17.94 14.61 30.81
CA MET A 198 16.83 14.39 29.88
C MET A 198 17.12 13.24 28.89
N PRO A 199 16.28 12.19 28.84
CA PRO A 199 16.44 11.09 27.89
C PRO A 199 16.40 11.53 26.43
N GLU A 200 17.19 10.87 25.57
CA GLU A 200 17.31 11.18 24.13
C GLU A 200 15.97 11.13 23.39
N ILE A 201 15.02 10.31 23.84
CA ILE A 201 13.69 10.23 23.25
C ILE A 201 12.97 11.59 23.29
N PHE A 202 13.11 12.38 24.36
CA PHE A 202 12.51 13.73 24.48
C PHE A 202 13.25 14.81 23.67
N GLN A 203 14.43 14.53 23.13
CA GLN A 203 15.16 15.52 22.30
C GLN A 203 14.37 15.85 21.03
N SER A 204 14.09 17.14 20.85
CA SER A 204 13.28 17.69 19.75
C SER A 204 14.14 18.42 18.70
N PRO A 205 13.74 18.44 17.41
CA PRO A 205 14.47 19.16 16.37
C PRO A 205 14.61 20.65 16.67
N GLY A 206 15.80 21.21 16.40
CA GLY A 206 16.08 22.64 16.58
C GLY A 206 16.26 23.11 18.03
N VAL A 207 15.94 22.30 19.04
CA VAL A 207 16.14 22.64 20.45
C VAL A 207 17.60 22.44 20.85
N THR A 208 18.34 23.54 21.03
CA THR A 208 19.76 23.53 21.42
C THR A 208 19.99 23.70 22.92
N GLU A 209 18.97 24.07 23.68
CA GLU A 209 19.04 24.21 25.13
C GLU A 209 18.96 22.83 25.80
N LYS A 210 19.88 22.55 26.75
CA LYS A 210 19.85 21.30 27.51
C LYS A 210 18.61 21.22 28.39
N GLY A 211 18.06 20.01 28.54
CA GLY A 211 16.92 19.75 29.42
C GLY A 211 15.60 20.35 28.93
N LYS A 212 15.49 20.75 27.66
CA LYS A 212 14.25 21.25 27.07
C LYS A 212 13.73 20.37 25.94
N THR A 213 12.41 20.35 25.77
CA THR A 213 11.71 19.60 24.72
C THR A 213 10.57 20.43 24.11
N SER A 214 10.26 20.19 22.84
CA SER A 214 9.14 20.78 22.09
C SER A 214 7.94 19.85 21.99
N VAL A 215 7.89 18.77 22.79
CA VAL A 215 6.75 17.85 22.87
C VAL A 215 5.82 18.31 23.99
N HIS A 216 4.58 18.67 23.66
CA HIS A 216 3.59 19.21 24.61
C HIS A 216 2.21 18.56 24.44
N VAL A 217 1.44 18.54 25.53
CA VAL A 217 -0.03 18.42 25.50
C VAL A 217 -0.66 19.82 25.37
N PHE A 218 -1.95 19.91 25.05
CA PHE A 218 -2.71 21.17 25.12
C PHE A 218 -3.46 21.26 26.45
N THR A 219 -3.34 22.39 27.15
CA THR A 219 -3.96 22.68 28.45
C THR A 219 -4.96 23.84 28.33
N GLY A 220 -6.05 23.82 29.08
CA GLY A 220 -7.08 24.87 29.09
C GLY A 220 -8.44 24.41 28.57
N GLU A 221 -9.47 25.23 28.81
CA GLU A 221 -10.89 24.86 28.69
C GLU A 221 -11.22 24.17 27.35
N GLY A 222 -11.72 22.92 27.45
CA GLY A 222 -12.14 22.10 26.32
C GLY A 222 -11.10 21.10 25.80
N SER A 223 -9.81 21.24 26.14
CA SER A 223 -8.79 20.25 25.78
C SER A 223 -8.86 19.00 26.68
N PRO A 224 -8.29 17.84 26.28
CA PRO A 224 -8.24 16.65 27.13
C PRO A 224 -7.53 16.88 28.47
N PHE A 225 -6.54 17.77 28.52
CA PHE A 225 -5.71 18.03 29.70
C PHE A 225 -6.05 19.39 30.33
N ALA A 226 -7.34 19.68 30.46
CA ALA A 226 -7.86 20.92 31.03
C ALA A 226 -7.97 20.92 32.57
N ASP A 227 -8.13 19.74 33.17
CA ASP A 227 -8.46 19.54 34.59
C ASP A 227 -7.34 18.81 35.36
N ASP A 228 -7.17 19.14 36.65
CA ASP A 228 -6.20 18.62 37.64
C ASP A 228 -6.27 17.10 37.95
N LYS A 229 -6.83 16.29 37.06
CA LYS A 229 -7.07 14.84 37.21
C LYS A 229 -6.73 13.99 35.99
N GLY A 230 -6.53 14.64 34.85
CA GLY A 230 -6.31 14.00 33.56
C GLY A 230 -7.57 13.33 32.99
N PRO A 231 -7.64 13.18 31.65
CA PRO A 231 -8.78 12.58 31.00
C PRO A 231 -8.82 11.07 31.23
N GLY A 232 -10.01 10.50 31.44
CA GLY A 232 -10.24 9.10 31.12
C GLY A 232 -10.45 8.94 29.62
N ILE A 233 -10.14 7.77 29.04
CA ILE A 233 -10.38 7.54 27.60
C ILE A 233 -11.85 7.77 27.19
N ARG A 234 -12.78 7.54 28.12
CA ARG A 234 -14.23 7.78 27.97
C ARG A 234 -14.65 9.24 28.00
N ASP A 235 -13.78 10.12 28.47
CA ASP A 235 -14.04 11.57 28.51
C ASP A 235 -13.77 12.22 27.13
N ILE A 236 -13.27 11.45 26.14
CA ILE A 236 -12.96 11.86 24.76
C ILE A 236 -14.13 11.50 23.81
N THR A 237 -15.21 12.28 23.86
CA THR A 237 -16.44 12.00 23.11
C THR A 237 -16.36 12.33 21.61
N ASP A 238 -15.40 13.14 21.18
CA ASP A 238 -15.20 13.49 19.75
C ASP A 238 -14.53 12.37 18.94
N GLY A 239 -14.12 11.29 19.63
CA GLY A 239 -13.46 10.13 19.06
C GLY A 239 -11.94 10.20 19.22
N THR A 240 -11.36 9.12 19.74
CA THR A 240 -9.93 9.04 20.08
C THR A 240 -9.00 9.23 18.87
N SER A 241 -9.47 8.90 17.67
CA SER A 241 -8.77 9.12 16.38
C SER A 241 -8.96 10.52 15.79
N ASN A 242 -9.78 11.38 16.41
CA ASN A 242 -10.00 12.78 16.02
C ASN A 242 -9.38 13.77 17.00
N THR A 243 -9.25 13.41 18.28
CA THR A 243 -8.68 14.29 19.32
C THR A 243 -7.16 14.17 19.44
N ILE A 244 -6.47 15.31 19.53
CA ILE A 244 -5.02 15.40 19.73
C ILE A 244 -4.66 15.12 21.19
N MET A 245 -3.82 14.09 21.42
CA MET A 245 -3.17 13.84 22.70
C MET A 245 -1.97 14.76 22.90
N MET A 246 -1.10 14.88 21.90
CA MET A 246 0.15 15.62 22.01
C MET A 246 0.63 16.18 20.66
N VAL A 247 1.46 17.21 20.71
CA VAL A 247 2.00 17.91 19.53
C VAL A 247 3.51 18.13 19.65
N LEU A 248 4.22 17.99 18.52
CA LEU A 248 5.60 18.45 18.34
C LEU A 248 5.58 19.88 17.78
N THR A 249 6.06 20.83 18.58
CA THR A 249 5.99 22.27 18.34
C THR A 249 7.29 22.84 17.76
N GLY A 250 7.30 24.14 17.46
CA GLY A 250 8.52 24.87 17.12
C GLY A 250 9.55 24.86 18.26
N ALA A 251 10.83 24.93 17.92
CA ALA A 251 11.92 24.98 18.90
C ALA A 251 11.85 26.22 19.82
N ASP A 252 11.17 27.29 19.40
CA ASP A 252 10.93 28.50 20.18
C ASP A 252 9.84 28.36 21.26
N LYS A 253 9.16 27.20 21.31
CA LYS A 253 8.20 26.82 22.35
C LYS A 253 8.75 25.81 23.35
N ALA A 254 9.98 25.35 23.17
CA ALA A 254 10.58 24.33 24.01
C ALA A 254 10.67 24.78 25.48
N ASP A 255 10.22 23.91 26.38
CA ASP A 255 10.25 24.15 27.83
C ASP A 255 10.96 23.00 28.55
N VAL A 256 11.30 23.21 29.83
CA VAL A 256 12.00 22.24 30.67
C VAL A 256 11.20 20.95 30.80
N TRP A 257 11.80 19.81 30.45
CA TRP A 257 11.03 18.55 30.32
C TRP A 257 10.43 18.02 31.63
N THR A 258 11.03 18.35 32.78
CA THR A 258 10.52 18.01 34.12
C THR A 258 9.46 18.97 34.62
N LYS A 259 9.32 20.16 34.00
CA LYS A 259 8.38 21.19 34.43
C LYS A 259 6.95 20.82 34.00
N PRO A 260 5.98 20.86 34.92
CA PRO A 260 4.57 20.61 34.63
C PRO A 260 4.00 21.65 33.68
N GLY A 261 2.93 21.28 32.97
CA GLY A 261 2.29 22.14 31.97
C GLY A 261 2.34 21.62 30.54
N GLY A 262 1.46 22.21 29.73
CA GLY A 262 1.36 22.03 28.29
C GLY A 262 1.46 23.34 27.53
N LEU A 263 0.73 23.42 26.42
CA LEU A 263 0.46 24.65 25.69
C LEU A 263 -0.93 25.17 26.03
N ASP A 264 -1.01 26.42 26.50
CA ASP A 264 -2.28 27.13 26.66
C ASP A 264 -3.09 27.12 25.36
N PHE A 265 -4.24 26.46 25.38
CA PHE A 265 -5.20 26.39 24.29
C PHE A 265 -6.02 27.68 24.24
N ASP A 266 -5.95 28.36 23.09
CA ASP A 266 -6.75 29.53 22.73
C ASP A 266 -7.67 29.10 21.57
N PRO A 267 -8.96 28.82 21.81
CA PRO A 267 -9.87 28.34 20.76
C PRO A 267 -10.04 29.31 19.59
N GLU A 268 -9.84 30.62 19.80
CA GLU A 268 -9.89 31.61 18.72
C GLU A 268 -8.62 31.59 17.85
N ASN A 269 -7.49 31.08 18.36
CA ASN A 269 -6.21 31.07 17.66
C ASN A 269 -5.23 29.98 18.13
N PRO A 270 -5.55 28.68 17.98
CA PRO A 270 -4.70 27.59 18.49
C PRO A 270 -3.33 27.52 17.81
N VAL A 271 -3.22 27.97 16.54
CA VAL A 271 -1.98 27.97 15.77
C VAL A 271 -0.87 28.79 16.45
N LYS A 272 -1.23 29.87 17.17
CA LYS A 272 -0.29 30.71 17.94
C LYS A 272 0.43 29.95 19.06
N ALA A 273 -0.15 28.87 19.57
CA ALA A 273 0.47 28.03 20.59
C ALA A 273 1.68 27.25 20.02
N LEU A 274 1.63 26.84 18.75
CA LEU A 274 2.60 25.98 18.07
C LEU A 274 3.99 26.61 17.84
N GLY A 275 4.09 27.94 17.81
CA GLY A 275 5.36 28.66 17.59
C GLY A 275 5.78 28.73 16.13
N LYS A 276 7.09 28.74 15.88
CA LYS A 276 7.67 28.79 14.53
C LYS A 276 7.87 27.39 13.98
N ILE A 277 7.02 27.02 13.03
CA ILE A 277 7.07 25.75 12.32
C ILE A 277 7.04 26.03 10.82
N ASP A 278 7.89 25.33 10.06
CA ASP A 278 7.93 25.42 8.60
C ASP A 278 7.15 24.23 7.97
N GLY A 279 6.06 24.53 7.27
CA GLY A 279 5.32 23.57 6.43
C GLY A 279 4.36 22.64 7.18
N GLN A 280 4.86 21.69 7.99
CA GLN A 280 4.01 20.72 8.69
C GLN A 280 4.50 20.44 10.11
N PHE A 281 3.57 20.12 11.01
CA PHE A 281 3.84 19.64 12.37
C PHE A 281 3.29 18.23 12.59
N LEU A 282 3.79 17.52 13.61
CA LEU A 282 3.33 16.18 13.97
C LEU A 282 2.46 16.23 15.22
N VAL A 283 1.32 15.53 15.17
CA VAL A 283 0.45 15.28 16.31
C VAL A 283 0.33 13.78 16.58
N GLY A 284 0.31 13.42 17.87
CA GLY A 284 -0.16 12.13 18.35
C GLY A 284 -1.62 12.29 18.80
N LEU A 285 -2.48 11.36 18.40
CA LEU A 285 -3.91 11.36 18.70
C LEU A 285 -4.21 10.50 19.93
N MET A 286 -5.42 10.63 20.49
CA MET A 286 -5.86 9.86 21.66
C MET A 286 -6.03 8.35 21.38
N ASP A 287 -5.92 7.90 20.12
CA ASP A 287 -5.84 6.49 19.69
C ASP A 287 -4.39 5.98 19.53
N GLY A 288 -3.39 6.82 19.80
CA GLY A 288 -1.97 6.52 19.63
C GLY A 288 -1.46 6.52 18.18
N SER A 289 -2.31 6.85 17.20
CA SER A 289 -1.88 7.13 15.84
C SER A 289 -1.17 8.49 15.77
N VAL A 290 -0.30 8.67 14.76
CA VAL A 290 0.51 9.89 14.59
C VAL A 290 0.34 10.42 13.18
N ARG A 291 -0.09 11.67 13.06
CA ARG A 291 -0.45 12.32 11.79
C ARG A 291 0.34 13.63 11.59
N PRO A 292 0.76 13.95 10.36
CA PRO A 292 1.24 15.28 10.01
C PRO A 292 0.08 16.22 9.68
N LEU A 293 0.09 17.44 10.22
CA LEU A 293 -0.86 18.52 9.90
C LEU A 293 -0.12 19.69 9.22
N PRO A 294 -0.74 20.40 8.25
CA PRO A 294 -0.15 21.59 7.64
C PRO A 294 -0.16 22.78 8.61
N VAL A 295 0.84 23.65 8.53
CA VAL A 295 0.88 24.88 9.34
C VAL A 295 -0.22 25.86 8.95
N GLU A 296 -0.67 25.81 7.70
CA GLU A 296 -1.77 26.60 7.13
C GLU A 296 -3.17 26.01 7.43
N ILE A 297 -3.28 25.08 8.38
CA ILE A 297 -4.57 24.55 8.85
C ILE A 297 -5.49 25.68 9.34
N GLU A 298 -6.78 25.58 9.01
CA GLU A 298 -7.77 26.57 9.46
C GLU A 298 -7.87 26.56 11.00
N PRO A 299 -7.81 27.72 11.69
CA PRO A 299 -7.80 27.77 13.16
C PRO A 299 -8.97 27.05 13.82
N ALA A 300 -10.18 27.15 13.26
CA ALA A 300 -11.37 26.46 13.76
C ALA A 300 -11.21 24.93 13.68
N VAL A 301 -10.66 24.42 12.58
CA VAL A 301 -10.44 22.97 12.40
C VAL A 301 -9.35 22.45 13.35
N LEU A 302 -8.28 23.22 13.57
CA LEU A 302 -7.30 22.86 14.59
C LEU A 302 -7.89 22.91 16.00
N ALA A 303 -8.82 23.84 16.30
CA ALA A 303 -9.52 23.88 17.58
C ALA A 303 -10.36 22.61 17.79
N SER A 304 -11.15 22.18 16.80
CA SER A 304 -11.93 20.94 16.86
C SER A 304 -11.06 19.68 17.06
N LEU A 305 -9.85 19.67 16.51
CA LEU A 305 -8.89 18.58 16.74
C LEU A 305 -8.24 18.62 18.13
N ILE A 306 -8.26 19.77 18.82
CA ILE A 306 -7.71 19.91 20.18
C ILE A 306 -8.78 19.64 21.24
N THR A 307 -10.06 19.85 20.94
CA THR A 307 -11.16 19.59 21.90
C THR A 307 -11.45 18.11 22.09
N ALA A 308 -11.87 17.75 23.31
CA ALA A 308 -12.27 16.38 23.65
C ALA A 308 -13.77 16.10 23.46
N ALA A 309 -14.62 17.15 23.48
CA ALA A 309 -16.07 17.04 23.55
C ALA A 309 -16.84 18.18 22.83
N GLY A 310 -16.30 18.71 21.72
CA GLY A 310 -16.94 19.71 20.87
C GLY A 310 -18.07 19.16 19.98
N GLY A 311 -18.11 17.84 19.74
CA GLY A 311 -19.09 17.16 18.89
C GLY A 311 -18.79 17.26 17.38
N GLU A 312 -17.56 17.58 17.01
CA GLU A 312 -17.14 17.93 15.65
C GLU A 312 -16.32 16.81 15.01
N VAL A 313 -16.75 16.31 13.84
CA VAL A 313 -16.03 15.24 13.11
C VAL A 313 -15.18 15.85 12.00
N VAL A 314 -13.86 15.64 12.07
CA VAL A 314 -12.89 16.26 11.16
C VAL A 314 -12.38 15.24 10.12
N ASP A 315 -12.72 15.46 8.85
CA ASP A 315 -12.23 14.62 7.74
C ASP A 315 -10.75 14.93 7.42
N TYR A 316 -9.84 14.09 7.93
CA TYR A 316 -8.40 14.17 7.66
C TYR A 316 -8.01 14.12 6.18
N ASP A 317 -8.81 13.52 5.29
CA ASP A 317 -8.53 13.50 3.84
C ASP A 317 -8.79 14.88 3.20
N THR A 318 -9.52 15.78 3.87
CA THR A 318 -9.60 17.21 3.48
C THR A 318 -8.42 18.04 3.99
N LEU A 319 -7.83 17.66 5.14
CA LEU A 319 -6.68 18.34 5.74
C LEU A 319 -5.37 18.00 5.05
N SER A 320 -5.27 16.78 4.52
CA SER A 320 -4.23 16.47 3.55
C SER A 320 -4.54 17.24 2.26
N GLY A 321 -3.80 18.32 1.99
CA GLY A 321 -3.94 19.17 0.80
C GLY A 321 -3.55 18.49 -0.53
N ASP A 322 -3.72 17.17 -0.61
CA ASP A 322 -2.97 16.28 -1.49
C ASP A 322 -3.85 15.43 -2.42
N ARG A 323 -5.14 15.80 -2.57
CA ARG A 323 -5.96 15.33 -3.71
C ARG A 323 -5.30 15.65 -5.05
N SER A 324 -4.45 16.68 -5.14
CA SER A 324 -3.75 17.03 -6.40
C SER A 324 -2.51 16.17 -6.72
N SER A 325 -1.74 15.66 -5.74
CA SER A 325 -0.55 14.84 -6.04
C SER A 325 -0.94 13.45 -6.54
N ARG A 326 -1.97 12.84 -5.92
CA ARG A 326 -2.46 11.49 -6.23
C ARG A 326 -2.93 11.38 -7.70
N VAL A 327 -3.43 12.47 -8.27
CA VAL A 327 -3.79 12.59 -9.70
C VAL A 327 -2.56 12.88 -10.57
N LYS A 328 -1.66 13.77 -10.14
CA LYS A 328 -0.43 14.12 -10.88
C LYS A 328 0.55 12.95 -11.03
N ALA A 329 0.59 12.03 -10.06
CA ALA A 329 1.51 10.88 -10.04
C ALA A 329 1.22 9.78 -11.10
N MET A 330 0.11 9.87 -11.84
CA MET A 330 -0.29 8.81 -12.77
C MET A 330 0.46 8.89 -14.10
N PRO A 331 1.15 7.82 -14.56
CA PRO A 331 1.82 7.82 -15.85
C PRO A 331 0.83 7.76 -17.02
N GLY A 332 1.30 8.17 -18.20
CA GLY A 332 0.60 7.98 -19.45
C GLY A 332 0.71 6.52 -19.91
N ILE A 333 -0.39 5.96 -20.43
CA ILE A 333 -0.45 4.60 -20.95
C ILE A 333 -0.95 4.64 -22.40
N ILE A 334 -0.26 3.94 -23.28
CA ILE A 334 -0.64 3.73 -24.69
C ILE A 334 -0.83 2.22 -24.89
N LEU A 335 -2.00 1.79 -25.34
CA LEU A 335 -2.25 0.42 -25.80
C LEU A 335 -2.71 0.46 -27.26
N ARG A 336 -2.21 -0.45 -28.09
CA ARG A 336 -2.58 -0.60 -29.50
C ARG A 336 -2.91 -2.05 -29.81
N SER A 337 -4.13 -2.33 -30.25
CA SER A 337 -4.54 -3.64 -30.75
C SER A 337 -4.45 -3.73 -32.27
N ASN A 338 -4.17 -4.95 -32.76
CA ASN A 338 -4.30 -5.32 -34.17
C ASN A 338 -5.75 -5.62 -34.59
N ALA A 339 -6.67 -5.74 -33.62
CA ALA A 339 -8.11 -5.86 -33.79
C ALA A 339 -8.85 -4.63 -33.22
N PRO A 340 -10.09 -4.34 -33.64
CA PRO A 340 -10.88 -3.28 -33.01
C PRO A 340 -11.11 -3.57 -31.52
N LEU A 341 -11.00 -2.53 -30.69
CA LEU A 341 -11.30 -2.57 -29.26
C LEU A 341 -12.82 -2.57 -29.07
N ASP A 342 -13.33 -3.54 -28.31
CA ASP A 342 -14.71 -3.49 -27.81
C ASP A 342 -14.77 -2.40 -26.73
N ARG A 343 -15.45 -1.30 -27.07
CA ARG A 343 -15.57 -0.15 -26.17
C ARG A 343 -16.33 -0.52 -24.90
N ASP A 344 -17.42 -1.26 -25.02
CA ASP A 344 -18.24 -1.61 -23.87
C ASP A 344 -17.49 -2.59 -22.96
N ALA A 345 -16.72 -3.53 -23.53
CA ALA A 345 -15.84 -4.39 -22.73
C ALA A 345 -14.71 -3.60 -22.04
N VAL A 346 -13.99 -2.73 -22.74
CA VAL A 346 -12.89 -1.94 -22.13
C VAL A 346 -13.41 -1.05 -20.99
N PHE A 347 -14.55 -0.38 -21.17
CA PHE A 347 -15.12 0.48 -20.14
C PHE A 347 -15.78 -0.30 -18.99
N ASN A 348 -16.62 -1.30 -19.29
CA ASN A 348 -17.40 -2.05 -18.30
C ASN A 348 -16.69 -3.27 -17.70
N ILE A 349 -15.42 -3.52 -18.06
CA ILE A 349 -14.61 -4.59 -17.47
C ILE A 349 -13.28 -4.02 -16.94
N SER A 350 -12.49 -3.36 -17.79
CA SER A 350 -11.11 -2.95 -17.42
C SER A 350 -11.02 -1.63 -16.68
N LEU A 351 -11.98 -0.73 -16.90
CA LEU A 351 -11.97 0.62 -16.34
C LEU A 351 -12.98 0.79 -15.19
N VAL A 352 -13.75 -0.25 -14.84
CA VAL A 352 -14.71 -0.26 -13.70
C VAL A 352 -14.07 0.21 -12.39
N GLY A 353 -12.81 -0.16 -12.16
CA GLY A 353 -12.05 0.24 -10.97
C GLY A 353 -11.64 1.72 -10.91
N LEU A 354 -12.10 2.56 -11.86
CA LEU A 354 -11.89 4.01 -11.91
C LEU A 354 -13.17 4.81 -11.59
N GLY A 355 -14.28 4.15 -11.26
CA GLY A 355 -15.58 4.76 -11.01
C GLY A 355 -16.38 5.06 -12.27
N GLU A 356 -17.48 5.81 -12.14
CA GLU A 356 -18.32 6.18 -13.29
C GLU A 356 -17.61 7.18 -14.22
N GLY A 357 -17.36 6.75 -15.45
CA GLY A 357 -16.76 7.58 -16.49
C GLY A 357 -17.75 8.60 -17.08
N LYS A 358 -17.46 9.88 -16.95
CA LYS A 358 -18.28 10.98 -17.50
C LYS A 358 -17.79 11.39 -18.90
N PRO A 359 -18.68 11.72 -19.86
CA PRO A 359 -18.25 12.17 -21.19
C PRO A 359 -17.56 13.54 -21.10
N GLY A 360 -16.41 13.67 -21.77
CA GLY A 360 -15.64 14.91 -21.87
C GLY A 360 -15.01 15.09 -23.26
N LYS A 361 -14.32 16.21 -23.48
CA LYS A 361 -13.59 16.48 -24.73
C LYS A 361 -12.24 17.14 -24.46
N ILE A 362 -11.21 16.70 -25.18
CA ILE A 362 -9.93 17.41 -25.31
C ILE A 362 -9.81 17.83 -26.78
N ASP A 363 -9.80 19.13 -27.02
CA ASP A 363 -9.89 19.73 -28.35
C ASP A 363 -11.06 19.16 -29.17
N ALA A 364 -10.79 18.41 -30.24
CA ALA A 364 -11.80 17.74 -31.07
C ALA A 364 -12.01 16.25 -30.72
N GLN A 365 -11.21 15.70 -29.80
CA GLN A 365 -11.25 14.30 -29.40
C GLN A 365 -12.24 14.09 -28.25
N GLU A 366 -13.09 13.07 -28.39
CA GLU A 366 -13.94 12.62 -27.28
C GLU A 366 -13.11 11.81 -26.29
N VAL A 367 -13.27 12.12 -25.00
CA VAL A 367 -12.61 11.46 -23.89
C VAL A 367 -13.65 11.04 -22.85
N THR A 368 -13.29 10.10 -22.00
CA THR A 368 -14.06 9.74 -20.81
C THR A 368 -13.26 10.16 -19.59
N VAL A 369 -13.89 10.89 -18.69
CA VAL A 369 -13.28 11.49 -17.50
C VAL A 369 -13.66 10.67 -16.29
N PHE A 370 -12.65 10.20 -15.57
CA PHE A 370 -12.76 9.52 -14.28
C PHE A 370 -12.21 10.45 -13.17
N GLU A 371 -12.39 10.07 -11.91
CA GLU A 371 -11.96 10.89 -10.77
C GLU A 371 -10.46 11.21 -10.79
N SER A 372 -9.62 10.23 -11.19
CA SER A 372 -8.16 10.35 -11.15
C SER A 372 -7.45 10.35 -12.50
N CYS A 373 -8.18 10.23 -13.63
CA CYS A 373 -7.58 10.21 -14.97
C CYS A 373 -8.60 10.45 -16.08
N MET A 374 -8.11 10.59 -17.31
CA MET A 374 -8.91 10.60 -18.52
C MET A 374 -8.50 9.47 -19.48
N VAL A 375 -9.45 9.01 -20.28
CA VAL A 375 -9.29 7.94 -21.27
C VAL A 375 -9.73 8.43 -22.65
N ALA A 376 -8.90 8.21 -23.68
CA ALA A 376 -9.21 8.53 -25.06
C ALA A 376 -9.10 7.31 -25.98
N LEU A 377 -10.04 7.18 -26.90
CA LEU A 377 -10.02 6.26 -28.04
C LEU A 377 -9.89 7.09 -29.33
N PRO A 378 -8.67 7.46 -29.77
CA PRO A 378 -8.46 8.28 -30.97
C PRO A 378 -8.70 7.53 -32.30
N ASP A 379 -8.73 6.20 -32.26
CA ASP A 379 -9.23 5.33 -33.33
C ASP A 379 -9.83 4.04 -32.72
N ASP A 380 -10.32 3.13 -33.55
CA ASP A 380 -10.95 1.87 -33.16
C ASP A 380 -9.99 0.88 -32.47
N ARG A 381 -8.68 1.17 -32.39
CA ARG A 381 -7.62 0.22 -32.03
C ARG A 381 -6.68 0.71 -30.95
N THR A 382 -6.75 1.98 -30.57
CA THR A 382 -5.81 2.61 -29.64
C THR A 382 -6.54 3.08 -28.39
N LEU A 383 -6.02 2.72 -27.23
CA LEU A 383 -6.45 3.26 -25.94
C LEU A 383 -5.32 4.14 -25.39
N LEU A 384 -5.65 5.37 -25.03
CA LEU A 384 -4.76 6.28 -24.31
C LEU A 384 -5.34 6.57 -22.93
N ILE A 385 -4.52 6.48 -21.89
CA ILE A 385 -4.92 6.78 -20.50
C ILE A 385 -3.88 7.71 -19.89
N GLY A 386 -4.31 8.69 -19.09
CA GLY A 386 -3.40 9.51 -18.29
C GLY A 386 -4.12 10.65 -17.56
N PRO A 387 -3.42 11.42 -16.71
CA PRO A 387 -3.95 12.67 -16.18
C PRO A 387 -4.16 13.69 -17.31
N GLU A 388 -5.09 14.62 -17.14
CA GLU A 388 -5.50 15.57 -18.20
C GLU A 388 -4.31 16.30 -18.90
N PRO A 389 -3.31 16.86 -18.18
CA PRO A 389 -2.20 17.56 -18.83
C PRO A 389 -1.41 16.65 -19.77
N LEU A 390 -1.14 15.42 -19.33
CA LEU A 390 -0.38 14.44 -20.10
C LEU A 390 -1.18 13.86 -21.26
N LEU A 391 -2.46 13.51 -21.05
CA LEU A 391 -3.33 13.03 -22.13
C LEU A 391 -3.52 14.09 -23.22
N LYS A 392 -3.60 15.38 -22.85
CA LYS A 392 -3.62 16.49 -23.79
C LYS A 392 -2.34 16.58 -24.62
N LYS A 393 -1.15 16.44 -23.99
CA LYS A 393 0.14 16.35 -24.71
C LYS A 393 0.17 15.14 -25.66
N MET A 394 -0.33 13.99 -25.23
CA MET A 394 -0.38 12.76 -26.04
C MET A 394 -1.27 12.91 -27.27
N LEU A 395 -2.49 13.46 -27.12
CA LEU A 395 -3.42 13.72 -28.22
C LEU A 395 -2.95 14.84 -29.16
N ALA A 396 -2.26 15.85 -28.63
CA ALA A 396 -1.63 16.91 -29.43
C ALA A 396 -0.38 16.42 -30.20
N SER A 397 0.20 15.28 -29.83
CA SER A 397 1.35 14.70 -30.51
C SER A 397 0.95 14.22 -31.92
N ARG A 398 1.30 15.03 -32.93
CA ARG A 398 0.97 14.79 -34.35
C ARG A 398 2.17 14.46 -35.24
N ALA A 399 3.36 14.31 -34.68
CA ALA A 399 4.55 14.08 -35.49
C ALA A 399 4.53 12.71 -36.17
N ALA A 400 4.94 12.68 -37.44
CA ALA A 400 5.29 11.45 -38.11
C ALA A 400 6.53 10.82 -37.45
N ALA A 401 6.66 9.50 -37.54
CA ALA A 401 7.83 8.78 -37.04
C ALA A 401 9.12 9.39 -37.62
N GLY A 402 10.00 9.89 -36.74
CA GLY A 402 11.31 10.44 -37.11
C GLY A 402 11.44 11.97 -37.24
N GLN A 403 10.47 12.78 -36.77
CA GLN A 403 10.57 14.25 -36.81
C GLN A 403 10.57 14.97 -35.43
N GLY A 404 10.65 14.23 -34.33
CA GLY A 404 10.72 14.81 -32.98
C GLY A 404 12.09 15.43 -32.64
N THR A 405 12.09 16.39 -31.70
CA THR A 405 13.28 17.05 -31.16
C THR A 405 13.67 16.55 -29.77
N GLY A 406 12.77 15.91 -29.04
CA GLY A 406 13.01 15.36 -27.70
C GLY A 406 13.89 14.11 -27.71
N THR A 407 14.84 14.03 -26.77
CA THR A 407 15.82 12.94 -26.66
C THR A 407 15.17 11.57 -26.63
N VAL A 408 14.18 11.38 -25.75
CA VAL A 408 13.46 10.12 -25.55
C VAL A 408 12.72 9.71 -26.82
N ARG A 409 11.97 10.63 -27.43
CA ARG A 409 11.18 10.32 -28.64
C ARG A 409 12.08 9.93 -29.82
N LYS A 410 13.23 10.59 -29.99
CA LYS A 410 14.22 10.22 -31.01
C LYS A 410 14.75 8.81 -30.78
N GLN A 411 15.20 8.51 -29.56
CA GLN A 411 15.70 7.17 -29.21
C GLN A 411 14.62 6.10 -29.38
N LEU A 412 13.36 6.40 -29.05
CA LEU A 412 12.21 5.52 -29.23
C LEU A 412 11.99 5.19 -30.72
N ALA A 413 12.04 6.18 -31.61
CA ALA A 413 11.91 5.98 -33.06
C ALA A 413 13.06 5.17 -33.66
N GLU A 414 14.27 5.31 -33.13
CA GLU A 414 15.46 4.56 -33.57
C GLU A 414 15.46 3.10 -33.08
N ASN A 415 14.89 2.82 -31.90
CA ASN A 415 15.06 1.52 -31.22
C ASN A 415 13.78 0.66 -31.15
N PHE A 416 12.61 1.23 -30.89
CA PHE A 416 11.40 0.43 -30.63
C PHE A 416 10.95 -0.43 -31.83
N PRO A 417 10.94 0.05 -33.10
CA PRO A 417 10.45 -0.76 -34.22
C PRO A 417 11.21 -2.07 -34.47
N ALA A 418 12.47 -2.16 -34.03
CA ALA A 418 13.33 -3.32 -34.23
C ALA A 418 13.29 -4.31 -33.05
N ASN A 419 12.89 -3.89 -31.85
CA ASN A 419 13.02 -4.65 -30.61
C ASN A 419 11.65 -5.00 -30.01
N ASP A 420 11.56 -6.11 -29.27
CA ASP A 420 10.33 -6.48 -28.56
C ASP A 420 10.07 -5.60 -27.33
N ILE A 421 11.14 -5.07 -26.74
CA ILE A 421 11.12 -4.18 -25.57
C ILE A 421 12.07 -3.01 -25.84
N ALA A 422 11.64 -1.78 -25.56
CA ALA A 422 12.48 -0.59 -25.56
C ALA A 422 12.13 0.32 -24.38
N GLY A 423 13.11 0.58 -23.52
CA GLY A 423 13.01 1.54 -22.42
C GLY A 423 13.98 2.70 -22.61
N MET A 424 13.56 3.93 -22.31
CA MET A 424 14.42 5.11 -22.31
C MET A 424 14.17 5.98 -21.10
N ILE A 425 15.22 6.66 -20.62
CA ILE A 425 15.12 7.76 -19.67
C ILE A 425 16.17 8.84 -20.00
N ASP A 426 15.75 10.10 -19.96
CA ASP A 426 16.62 11.28 -20.04
C ASP A 426 16.68 11.92 -18.65
N LEU A 427 17.85 11.91 -18.01
CA LEU A 427 18.03 12.41 -16.64
C LEU A 427 18.41 13.90 -16.60
N GLU A 428 18.68 14.52 -17.75
CA GLU A 428 19.04 15.94 -17.82
C GLU A 428 17.91 16.86 -17.32
N PRO A 429 16.61 16.64 -17.63
CA PRO A 429 15.49 17.36 -17.00
C PRO A 429 15.34 17.10 -15.49
N LEU A 430 16.01 16.08 -14.96
CA LEU A 430 16.00 15.69 -13.55
C LEU A 430 17.30 16.06 -12.81
N LYS A 431 18.19 16.87 -13.40
CA LYS A 431 19.53 17.17 -12.87
C LYS A 431 19.54 17.55 -11.37
N ASP A 432 18.57 18.34 -10.90
CA ASP A 432 18.55 18.84 -9.53
C ASP A 432 18.17 17.72 -8.54
N LEU A 433 17.20 16.88 -8.91
CA LEU A 433 16.82 15.67 -8.18
C LEU A 433 17.96 14.62 -8.19
N ARG A 434 18.62 14.44 -9.35
CA ARG A 434 19.80 13.57 -9.50
C ARG A 434 20.93 14.02 -8.57
N ASN A 435 21.23 15.32 -8.54
CA ASN A 435 22.28 15.90 -7.68
C ASN A 435 21.89 15.83 -6.19
N GLN A 436 20.59 15.93 -5.85
CA GLN A 436 20.11 15.71 -4.48
C GLN A 436 20.31 14.26 -4.04
N MET A 437 19.91 13.29 -4.88
CA MET A 437 20.10 11.86 -4.59
C MET A 437 21.58 11.48 -4.50
N ALA A 438 22.44 12.05 -5.36
CA ALA A 438 23.88 11.77 -5.37
C ALA A 438 24.55 11.94 -4.00
N LYS A 439 24.15 12.95 -3.21
CA LYS A 439 24.68 13.25 -1.87
C LYS A 439 24.63 12.07 -0.90
N ASN A 440 23.67 11.17 -1.08
CA ASN A 440 23.44 10.02 -0.21
C ASN A 440 23.90 8.69 -0.83
N THR A 441 24.73 8.74 -1.89
CA THR A 441 25.24 7.54 -2.58
C THR A 441 26.74 7.32 -2.37
N PRO A 442 27.25 6.07 -2.39
CA PRO A 442 28.68 5.79 -2.25
C PRO A 442 29.58 6.31 -3.39
N MET A 443 28.99 6.72 -4.53
CA MET A 443 29.71 7.19 -5.72
C MET A 443 29.03 8.43 -6.32
N PRO A 444 29.03 9.59 -5.61
CA PRO A 444 28.26 10.77 -5.99
C PRO A 444 28.61 11.28 -7.40
N GLY A 445 29.90 11.43 -7.72
CA GLY A 445 30.35 11.92 -9.02
C GLY A 445 30.06 10.98 -10.21
N LEU A 446 29.80 9.69 -9.96
CA LEU A 446 29.27 8.79 -10.98
C LEU A 446 27.78 9.06 -11.20
N PHE A 447 27.01 9.20 -10.12
CA PHE A 447 25.57 9.42 -10.16
C PHE A 447 25.21 10.81 -10.74
N GLU A 448 25.91 11.87 -10.33
CA GLU A 448 25.87 13.21 -10.95
C GLU A 448 26.23 13.18 -12.43
N GLY A 449 27.11 12.24 -12.82
CA GLY A 449 27.56 12.03 -14.19
C GLY A 449 26.53 11.35 -15.09
N LEU A 450 25.43 10.77 -14.58
CA LEU A 450 24.44 10.06 -15.41
C LEU A 450 23.50 11.03 -16.14
N GLN A 451 23.45 10.94 -17.47
CA GLN A 451 22.57 11.77 -18.32
C GLN A 451 21.35 11.03 -18.84
N GLY A 452 21.36 9.70 -18.88
CA GLY A 452 20.21 8.92 -19.30
C GLY A 452 20.60 7.52 -19.73
N ALA A 453 19.61 6.67 -19.99
CA ALA A 453 19.82 5.30 -20.41
C ALA A 453 18.80 4.88 -21.49
N VAL A 454 19.24 4.00 -22.38
CA VAL A 454 18.41 3.23 -23.32
C VAL A 454 18.58 1.77 -23.01
N PHE A 455 17.49 1.04 -22.84
CA PHE A 455 17.42 -0.41 -22.75
C PHE A 455 16.66 -0.94 -23.96
N THR A 456 17.14 -2.01 -24.59
CA THR A 456 16.37 -2.73 -25.62
C THR A 456 16.52 -4.24 -25.44
N ALA A 457 15.47 -5.00 -25.73
CA ALA A 457 15.57 -6.46 -25.83
C ALA A 457 14.89 -6.97 -27.12
N ASP A 458 15.55 -7.90 -27.81
CA ASP A 458 15.01 -8.62 -28.96
C ASP A 458 14.98 -10.12 -28.66
N LEU A 459 13.89 -10.54 -28.04
CA LEU A 459 13.64 -11.90 -27.58
C LEU A 459 13.12 -12.76 -28.73
N ALA A 460 12.12 -12.26 -29.46
CA ALA A 460 11.38 -12.94 -30.52
C ALA A 460 11.82 -12.58 -31.95
N GLY A 461 12.51 -11.46 -32.16
CA GLY A 461 12.90 -11.02 -33.50
C GLY A 461 14.22 -11.59 -34.04
N THR A 462 14.65 -10.97 -35.13
CA THR A 462 15.82 -11.37 -35.94
C THR A 462 17.06 -10.50 -35.67
N GLY A 463 17.09 -9.77 -34.56
CA GLY A 463 18.21 -8.95 -34.13
C GLY A 463 19.42 -9.80 -33.72
N THR A 464 20.61 -9.22 -33.80
CA THR A 464 21.88 -9.89 -33.44
C THR A 464 22.18 -9.87 -31.94
N SER A 465 21.39 -9.13 -31.16
CA SER A 465 21.60 -8.89 -29.74
C SER A 465 20.34 -9.22 -28.96
N LEU A 466 20.48 -9.99 -27.90
CA LEU A 466 19.38 -10.34 -27.01
C LEU A 466 18.96 -9.13 -26.17
N THR A 467 19.94 -8.41 -25.60
CA THR A 467 19.72 -7.15 -24.88
C THR A 467 20.82 -6.15 -25.19
N LYS A 468 20.47 -4.86 -25.17
CA LYS A 468 21.43 -3.75 -25.13
C LYS A 468 21.06 -2.77 -24.04
N ILE A 469 22.09 -2.20 -23.41
CA ILE A 469 21.96 -1.06 -22.51
C ILE A 469 22.95 0.00 -22.98
N GLU A 470 22.50 1.18 -23.37
CA GLU A 470 23.38 2.33 -23.59
C GLU A 470 23.14 3.36 -22.48
N VAL A 471 24.16 3.61 -21.65
CA VAL A 471 24.10 4.65 -20.61
C VAL A 471 24.92 5.85 -21.05
N ARG A 472 24.26 7.00 -21.19
CA ARG A 472 24.88 8.30 -21.49
C ARG A 472 25.39 8.93 -20.19
N THR A 473 26.60 9.47 -20.23
CA THR A 473 27.21 10.17 -19.10
C THR A 473 27.76 11.54 -19.53
N ALA A 474 27.96 12.44 -18.58
CA ALA A 474 28.39 13.81 -18.82
C ALA A 474 29.81 13.93 -19.39
N ASN A 475 30.68 12.92 -19.20
CA ASN A 475 32.08 12.95 -19.63
C ASN A 475 32.69 11.55 -19.73
N LYS A 476 33.83 11.45 -20.43
CA LYS A 476 34.54 10.18 -20.65
C LYS A 476 35.00 9.48 -19.37
N ASN A 477 35.31 10.22 -18.29
CA ASN A 477 35.76 9.62 -17.03
C ASN A 477 34.61 8.91 -16.31
N SER A 478 33.43 9.53 -16.26
CA SER A 478 32.21 8.90 -15.73
C SER A 478 31.85 7.64 -16.54
N ALA A 479 31.98 7.67 -17.87
CA ALA A 479 31.80 6.47 -18.71
C ALA A 479 32.82 5.35 -18.41
N MET A 480 34.11 5.68 -18.24
CA MET A 480 35.13 4.70 -17.87
C MET A 480 34.88 4.09 -16.47
N GLN A 481 34.49 4.91 -15.49
CA GLN A 481 34.13 4.44 -14.14
C GLN A 481 32.91 3.51 -14.17
N LEU A 482 31.86 3.90 -14.90
CA LEU A 482 30.65 3.07 -15.06
C LEU A 482 30.97 1.73 -15.74
N SER A 483 31.80 1.76 -16.79
CA SER A 483 32.24 0.56 -17.50
C SER A 483 33.03 -0.40 -16.60
N ALA A 484 33.92 0.13 -15.76
CA ALA A 484 34.71 -0.68 -14.82
C ALA A 484 33.82 -1.28 -13.70
N LEU A 485 32.92 -0.46 -13.13
CA LEU A 485 31.94 -0.91 -12.14
C LEU A 485 31.09 -2.07 -12.67
N ALA A 486 30.61 -1.92 -13.91
CA ALA A 486 29.81 -2.92 -14.59
C ALA A 486 30.55 -4.21 -14.92
N GLN A 487 31.80 -4.13 -15.35
CA GLN A 487 32.65 -5.31 -15.53
C GLN A 487 32.81 -6.05 -14.18
N GLY A 488 32.99 -5.32 -13.07
CA GLY A 488 32.98 -5.89 -11.73
C GLY A 488 31.65 -6.56 -11.35
N MET A 489 30.52 -5.88 -11.58
CA MET A 489 29.17 -6.42 -11.31
C MET A 489 28.88 -7.67 -12.15
N LEU A 490 29.29 -7.69 -13.43
CA LEU A 490 29.14 -8.83 -14.33
C LEU A 490 29.89 -10.06 -13.80
N GLN A 491 31.16 -9.88 -13.37
CA GLN A 491 31.94 -10.96 -12.77
C GLN A 491 31.39 -11.39 -11.41
N MET A 492 30.86 -10.47 -10.61
CA MET A 492 30.19 -10.79 -9.33
C MET A 492 28.91 -11.61 -9.55
N GLN A 493 28.07 -11.25 -10.52
CA GLN A 493 26.87 -12.02 -10.87
C GLN A 493 27.23 -13.42 -11.37
N LYS A 494 28.26 -13.54 -12.23
CA LYS A 494 28.79 -14.84 -12.66
C LYS A 494 29.24 -15.71 -11.48
N ALA A 495 30.00 -15.13 -10.55
CA ALA A 495 30.46 -15.83 -9.35
C ALA A 495 29.31 -16.23 -8.41
N GLN A 496 28.26 -15.41 -8.31
CA GLN A 496 27.04 -15.72 -7.54
C GLN A 496 26.28 -16.90 -8.15
N ILE A 497 26.05 -16.90 -9.47
CA ILE A 497 25.36 -17.97 -10.19
C ILE A 497 26.09 -19.31 -10.03
N LEU A 498 27.41 -19.32 -10.24
CA LEU A 498 28.23 -20.52 -10.02
C LEU A 498 28.27 -20.92 -8.54
N GLY A 499 28.25 -19.95 -7.62
CA GLY A 499 28.18 -20.16 -6.18
C GLY A 499 26.89 -20.84 -5.71
N MET A 500 25.74 -20.51 -6.32
CA MET A 500 24.42 -21.06 -5.94
C MET A 500 24.39 -22.58 -5.99
N THR A 501 25.09 -23.22 -6.94
CA THR A 501 25.19 -24.69 -7.08
C THR A 501 25.71 -25.42 -5.83
N ASN A 502 26.36 -24.71 -4.90
CA ASN A 502 26.94 -25.27 -3.68
C ASN A 502 26.02 -25.12 -2.45
N VAL A 503 24.84 -24.50 -2.62
CA VAL A 503 23.86 -24.33 -1.55
C VAL A 503 22.97 -25.58 -1.48
N PRO A 504 22.63 -26.10 -0.29
CA PRO A 504 21.60 -27.14 -0.14
C PRO A 504 20.29 -26.67 -0.79
N GLU A 505 19.64 -27.56 -1.55
CA GLU A 505 18.43 -27.22 -2.33
C GLU A 505 18.66 -26.06 -3.33
N SER A 506 19.86 -25.99 -3.92
CA SER A 506 20.18 -25.06 -5.02
C SER A 506 19.14 -25.10 -6.14
N PRO A 507 18.58 -23.94 -6.56
CA PRO A 507 17.65 -23.85 -7.70
C PRO A 507 18.33 -23.92 -9.07
N LEU A 508 19.62 -24.26 -9.09
CA LEU A 508 20.44 -24.39 -10.30
C LEU A 508 21.26 -25.68 -10.21
N THR A 509 21.17 -26.50 -11.26
CA THR A 509 22.12 -27.59 -11.49
C THR A 509 23.48 -27.01 -11.93
N PRO A 510 24.60 -27.74 -11.76
CA PRO A 510 25.90 -27.31 -12.26
C PRO A 510 25.87 -26.90 -13.74
N ASP A 511 25.29 -27.74 -14.61
CA ASP A 511 25.20 -27.50 -16.05
C ASP A 511 24.37 -26.24 -16.40
N THR A 512 23.28 -25.96 -15.65
CA THR A 512 22.47 -24.74 -15.86
C THR A 512 23.17 -23.48 -15.36
N ALA A 513 23.87 -23.56 -14.22
CA ALA A 513 24.69 -22.46 -13.73
C ALA A 513 25.88 -22.15 -14.64
N GLU A 514 26.53 -23.18 -15.21
CA GLU A 514 27.61 -23.01 -16.19
C GLU A 514 27.08 -22.39 -17.49
N THR A 515 25.95 -22.87 -18.02
CA THR A 515 25.29 -22.27 -19.20
C THR A 515 24.91 -20.80 -18.96
N LEU A 516 24.37 -20.47 -17.77
CA LEU A 516 24.09 -19.09 -17.38
C LEU A 516 25.37 -18.25 -17.26
N ALA A 517 26.45 -18.82 -16.73
CA ALA A 517 27.74 -18.14 -16.61
C ALA A 517 28.38 -17.86 -17.99
N GLU A 518 28.27 -18.79 -18.94
CA GLU A 518 28.74 -18.62 -20.32
C GLU A 518 28.00 -17.49 -21.04
N LEU A 519 26.70 -17.31 -20.82
CA LEU A 519 25.95 -16.16 -21.35
C LEU A 519 26.59 -14.82 -20.96
N PHE A 520 26.97 -14.67 -19.68
CA PHE A 520 27.58 -13.44 -19.18
C PHE A 520 28.99 -13.21 -19.76
N ASP A 521 29.71 -14.26 -20.15
CA ASP A 521 30.97 -14.13 -20.89
C ASP A 521 30.79 -13.59 -22.32
N THR A 522 29.58 -13.73 -22.90
CA THR A 522 29.29 -13.14 -24.23
C THR A 522 29.03 -11.63 -24.18
N VAL A 523 28.77 -11.06 -23.00
CA VAL A 523 28.39 -9.65 -22.82
C VAL A 523 29.58 -8.74 -23.12
N LYS A 524 29.40 -7.85 -24.10
CA LYS A 524 30.41 -6.86 -24.49
C LYS A 524 30.09 -5.52 -23.85
N ILE A 525 30.93 -5.11 -22.90
CA ILE A 525 30.89 -3.76 -22.32
C ILE A 525 31.93 -2.91 -23.04
N THR A 526 31.48 -1.86 -23.73
CA THR A 526 32.32 -0.97 -24.54
C THR A 526 32.04 0.49 -24.18
N THR A 527 33.09 1.30 -24.13
CA THR A 527 32.99 2.76 -23.96
C THR A 527 33.12 3.46 -25.30
N LYS A 528 32.20 4.39 -25.58
CA LYS A 528 32.24 5.24 -26.78
C LYS A 528 32.00 6.69 -26.37
N ASP A 529 33.04 7.50 -26.46
CA ASP A 529 33.06 8.87 -25.97
C ASP A 529 32.59 8.99 -24.51
N SER A 530 31.38 9.51 -24.26
CA SER A 530 30.78 9.61 -22.93
C SER A 530 29.61 8.64 -22.71
N SER A 531 29.44 7.64 -23.57
CA SER A 531 28.47 6.53 -23.40
C SER A 531 29.17 5.22 -23.02
N VAL A 532 28.47 4.38 -22.26
CA VAL A 532 28.79 2.96 -22.07
C VAL A 532 27.72 2.11 -22.75
N LEU A 533 28.12 1.27 -23.69
CA LEU A 533 27.26 0.28 -24.34
C LEU A 533 27.56 -1.11 -23.79
N TYR A 534 26.50 -1.76 -23.31
CA TYR A 534 26.43 -3.15 -22.91
C TYR A 534 25.67 -3.85 -24.03
N ASP A 535 26.29 -4.84 -24.67
CA ASP A 535 25.70 -5.60 -25.77
C ASP A 535 25.78 -7.08 -25.45
N MET A 536 24.63 -7.69 -25.15
CA MET A 536 24.51 -9.14 -25.00
C MET A 536 24.11 -9.72 -26.35
N PRO A 537 25.00 -10.41 -27.07
CA PRO A 537 24.67 -10.98 -28.37
C PRO A 537 23.58 -12.05 -28.23
N LYS A 538 22.78 -12.23 -29.27
CA LYS A 538 21.76 -13.28 -29.31
C LYS A 538 22.45 -14.65 -29.46
N PRO A 539 22.14 -15.66 -28.62
CA PRO A 539 22.68 -17.00 -28.78
C PRO A 539 22.50 -17.55 -30.19
N GLY A 540 23.56 -18.11 -30.77
CA GLY A 540 23.56 -18.57 -32.16
C GLY A 540 22.55 -19.68 -32.47
N ASN A 541 22.11 -20.42 -31.45
CA ASN A 541 20.96 -21.32 -31.52
C ASN A 541 20.01 -21.06 -30.34
N MET A 542 19.01 -20.21 -30.57
CA MET A 542 17.99 -19.88 -29.57
C MET A 542 17.17 -21.08 -29.09
N ALA A 543 16.96 -22.12 -29.93
CA ALA A 543 16.20 -23.30 -29.50
C ALA A 543 16.99 -24.13 -28.48
N SER A 544 18.30 -24.32 -28.72
CA SER A 544 19.18 -25.00 -27.75
C SER A 544 19.34 -24.21 -26.46
N PHE A 545 19.44 -22.87 -26.57
CA PHE A 545 19.54 -21.99 -25.41
C PHE A 545 18.25 -21.97 -24.56
N VAL A 546 17.08 -21.97 -25.20
CA VAL A 546 15.80 -22.15 -24.52
C VAL A 546 15.75 -23.48 -23.77
N GLU A 547 16.18 -24.58 -24.40
CA GLU A 547 16.13 -25.91 -23.80
C GLU A 547 16.99 -26.01 -22.53
N SER A 548 18.22 -25.49 -22.55
CA SER A 548 19.10 -25.46 -21.38
C SER A 548 18.60 -24.53 -20.28
N MET A 549 17.86 -23.47 -20.60
CA MET A 549 17.33 -22.53 -19.62
C MET A 549 16.05 -22.98 -18.92
N LYS A 550 15.33 -23.99 -19.43
CA LYS A 550 14.03 -24.42 -18.87
C LYS A 550 14.03 -24.66 -17.35
N PRO A 551 14.99 -25.40 -16.73
CA PRO A 551 14.92 -25.71 -15.31
C PRO A 551 14.96 -24.44 -14.44
N ALA A 552 15.88 -23.53 -14.74
CA ALA A 552 16.02 -22.25 -14.03
C ALA A 552 14.75 -21.38 -14.17
N PHE A 553 14.06 -21.42 -15.32
CA PHE A 553 12.78 -20.74 -15.47
C PHE A 553 11.66 -21.40 -14.64
N VAL A 554 11.50 -22.73 -14.69
CA VAL A 554 10.49 -23.45 -13.89
C VAL A 554 10.60 -23.08 -12.42
N GLU A 555 11.82 -23.06 -11.90
CA GLU A 555 12.08 -22.82 -10.49
C GLU A 555 11.90 -21.35 -10.07
N LEU A 556 12.31 -20.41 -10.92
CA LEU A 556 11.99 -18.98 -10.75
C LEU A 556 10.47 -18.75 -10.69
N PHE A 557 9.70 -19.40 -11.57
CA PHE A 557 8.23 -19.34 -11.54
C PHE A 557 7.66 -19.98 -10.27
N SER A 558 8.23 -21.08 -9.77
CA SER A 558 7.86 -21.68 -8.47
C SER A 558 8.09 -20.71 -7.30
N ALA A 559 9.27 -20.08 -7.22
CA ALA A 559 9.59 -19.09 -6.18
C ALA A 559 8.64 -17.88 -6.24
N ILE A 560 8.29 -17.40 -7.44
CA ILE A 560 7.31 -16.32 -7.63
C ILE A 560 5.90 -16.75 -7.14
N ARG A 561 5.48 -18.00 -7.39
CA ARG A 561 4.21 -18.55 -6.87
C ARG A 561 4.21 -18.59 -5.34
N GLN A 562 5.30 -19.03 -4.71
CA GLN A 562 5.43 -19.06 -3.25
C GLN A 562 5.38 -17.65 -2.64
N ALA A 563 6.10 -16.68 -3.22
CA ALA A 563 6.06 -15.28 -2.81
C ALA A 563 4.65 -14.66 -2.93
N ARG A 564 3.92 -14.98 -4.02
CA ARG A 564 2.50 -14.57 -4.18
C ARG A 564 1.60 -15.20 -3.11
N LYS A 565 1.78 -16.48 -2.78
CA LYS A 565 1.03 -17.17 -1.70
C LYS A 565 1.29 -16.50 -0.34
N ALA A 566 2.55 -16.15 -0.03
CA ALA A 566 2.92 -15.44 1.18
C ALA A 566 2.31 -14.02 1.25
N ALA A 567 2.36 -13.25 0.16
CA ALA A 567 1.74 -11.92 0.07
C ALA A 567 0.20 -11.99 0.23
N PHE A 568 -0.45 -13.02 -0.32
CA PHE A 568 -1.89 -13.24 -0.15
C PHE A 568 -2.27 -13.61 1.30
N LEU A 569 -1.44 -14.43 1.97
CA LEU A 569 -1.60 -14.73 3.41
C LEU A 569 -1.43 -13.47 4.28
N ALA A 570 -0.46 -12.61 3.96
CA ALA A 570 -0.28 -11.32 4.63
C ALA A 570 -1.50 -10.38 4.44
N SER A 571 -2.07 -10.34 3.23
CA SER A 571 -3.28 -9.55 2.95
C SER A 571 -4.49 -10.04 3.76
N ARG A 572 -4.73 -11.36 3.85
CA ARG A 572 -5.84 -11.92 4.65
C ARG A 572 -5.69 -11.61 6.14
N LYS A 573 -4.47 -11.67 6.68
CA LYS A 573 -4.18 -11.24 8.06
C LYS A 573 -4.43 -9.74 8.28
N ASN A 574 -4.18 -8.89 7.28
CA ASN A 574 -4.49 -7.46 7.37
C ASN A 574 -5.99 -7.18 7.38
N ASN A 575 -6.77 -7.87 6.55
CA ASN A 575 -8.23 -7.69 6.49
C ASN A 575 -8.89 -8.02 7.84
N LEU A 576 -8.54 -9.14 8.48
CA LEU A 576 -9.07 -9.46 9.82
C LEU A 576 -8.65 -8.43 10.87
N LYS A 577 -7.45 -7.83 10.79
CA LYS A 577 -7.04 -6.75 11.70
C LYS A 577 -7.90 -5.49 11.53
N GLN A 578 -8.27 -5.15 10.30
CA GLN A 578 -9.18 -4.03 10.03
C GLN A 578 -10.61 -4.32 10.55
N ILE A 579 -11.08 -5.56 10.42
CA ILE A 579 -12.36 -6.00 11.01
C ILE A 579 -12.30 -5.96 12.55
N GLY A 580 -11.19 -6.39 13.16
CA GLY A 580 -10.95 -6.28 14.60
C GLY A 580 -11.00 -4.85 15.10
N LEU A 581 -10.26 -3.94 14.45
CA LEU A 581 -10.30 -2.51 14.75
C LEU A 581 -11.73 -1.94 14.62
N ALA A 582 -12.48 -2.36 13.60
CA ALA A 582 -13.87 -1.95 13.43
C ALA A 582 -14.79 -2.46 14.54
N PHE A 583 -14.59 -3.70 15.02
CA PHE A 583 -15.31 -4.24 16.18
C PHE A 583 -14.99 -3.47 17.47
N HIS A 584 -13.73 -3.09 17.69
CA HIS A 584 -13.34 -2.25 18.84
C HIS A 584 -13.94 -0.85 18.75
N ASN A 585 -13.81 -0.17 17.60
CA ASN A 585 -14.44 1.14 17.39
C ASN A 585 -15.98 1.08 17.54
N TYR A 586 -16.62 -0.01 17.10
CA TYR A 586 -18.04 -0.25 17.33
C TYR A 586 -18.33 -0.40 18.83
N HIS A 587 -17.57 -1.24 19.53
CA HIS A 587 -17.69 -1.42 20.97
C HIS A 587 -17.48 -0.12 21.75
N ASP A 588 -16.55 0.75 21.33
CA ASP A 588 -16.29 2.01 22.02
C ASP A 588 -17.45 3.01 21.89
N VAL A 589 -18.18 2.99 20.77
CA VAL A 589 -19.38 3.81 20.56
C VAL A 589 -20.60 3.22 21.28
N TYR A 590 -20.82 1.91 21.19
CA TYR A 590 -22.06 1.26 21.63
C TYR A 590 -21.94 0.50 22.97
N ASN A 591 -20.75 0.44 23.57
CA ASN A 591 -20.38 -0.33 24.78
C ASN A 591 -20.58 -1.85 24.67
N HIS A 592 -20.78 -2.38 23.46
CA HIS A 592 -20.88 -3.80 23.15
C HIS A 592 -20.52 -4.08 21.68
N PHE A 593 -20.08 -5.30 21.38
CA PHE A 593 -20.02 -5.78 20.00
C PHE A 593 -21.44 -5.86 19.40
N PRO A 594 -21.61 -5.75 18.07
CA PRO A 594 -22.93 -5.89 17.46
C PRO A 594 -23.49 -7.30 17.66
N ALA A 595 -24.82 -7.44 17.76
CA ALA A 595 -25.47 -8.75 17.74
C ALA A 595 -25.23 -9.43 16.39
N ALA A 596 -25.21 -10.77 16.35
CA ALA A 596 -25.02 -11.52 15.12
C ALA A 596 -26.14 -11.22 14.09
N ASN A 597 -27.37 -10.99 14.55
CA ASN A 597 -28.51 -10.60 13.70
C ASN A 597 -28.64 -9.09 13.42
N GLY A 598 -27.75 -8.26 13.98
CA GLY A 598 -27.84 -6.80 13.91
C GLY A 598 -28.60 -6.17 15.09
N ASN A 599 -28.44 -4.85 15.27
CA ASN A 599 -28.88 -4.12 16.46
C ASN A 599 -30.13 -3.24 16.19
N GLY A 600 -31.17 -3.78 15.57
CA GLY A 600 -32.44 -3.04 15.43
C GLY A 600 -33.12 -2.83 16.78
N GLU A 601 -33.61 -1.62 17.08
CA GLU A 601 -34.33 -1.35 18.33
C GLU A 601 -35.60 -2.22 18.44
N GLN A 602 -35.81 -2.86 19.60
CA GLN A 602 -36.99 -3.70 19.86
C GLN A 602 -38.33 -2.93 19.98
N GLU A 603 -38.38 -1.64 19.65
CA GLU A 603 -39.63 -0.88 19.65
C GLU A 603 -40.49 -1.24 18.41
N GLN A 604 -41.46 -2.14 18.63
CA GLN A 604 -42.56 -2.54 17.72
C GLN A 604 -42.38 -3.80 16.86
N GLY A 605 -41.43 -4.68 17.18
CA GLY A 605 -41.53 -6.11 16.83
C GLY A 605 -41.32 -6.49 15.35
N ASN A 606 -40.69 -5.63 14.55
CA ASN A 606 -40.02 -6.01 13.32
C ASN A 606 -38.52 -6.10 13.60
N ASN A 607 -37.94 -7.29 13.47
CA ASN A 607 -36.50 -7.49 13.60
C ASN A 607 -35.86 -7.13 12.25
N THR A 608 -35.12 -6.02 12.15
CA THR A 608 -34.66 -5.49 10.86
C THR A 608 -33.34 -6.17 10.44
N GLY A 609 -33.48 -7.25 9.67
CA GLY A 609 -32.44 -8.27 9.53
C GLY A 609 -31.27 -7.89 8.63
N LEU A 610 -30.29 -7.14 9.17
CA LEU A 610 -29.01 -6.83 8.51
C LEU A 610 -27.81 -7.38 9.32
N SER A 611 -26.84 -7.95 8.62
CA SER A 611 -25.59 -8.49 9.18
C SER A 611 -24.81 -7.51 10.05
N TRP A 612 -24.18 -8.02 11.12
CA TRP A 612 -23.13 -7.31 11.87
C TRP A 612 -22.08 -6.64 10.95
N ARG A 613 -21.78 -7.25 9.79
CA ARG A 613 -20.86 -6.69 8.77
C ARG A 613 -21.33 -5.36 8.19
N VAL A 614 -22.65 -5.12 8.12
CA VAL A 614 -23.26 -3.84 7.71
C VAL A 614 -23.07 -2.80 8.82
N TYR A 615 -23.31 -3.17 10.08
CA TYR A 615 -23.10 -2.29 11.24
C TYR A 615 -21.63 -1.88 11.44
N LEU A 616 -20.66 -2.66 10.94
CA LEU A 616 -19.24 -2.29 10.93
C LEU A 616 -18.84 -1.33 9.79
N LEU A 617 -19.67 -1.08 8.78
CA LEU A 617 -19.31 -0.27 7.60
C LEU A 617 -18.75 1.13 7.93
N PRO A 618 -19.33 1.92 8.88
CA PRO A 618 -18.77 3.22 9.25
C PRO A 618 -17.34 3.12 9.80
N PHE A 619 -16.98 1.99 10.39
CA PHE A 619 -15.71 1.74 11.06
C PHE A 619 -14.67 1.04 10.16
N VAL A 620 -15.01 0.71 8.91
CA VAL A 620 -14.09 0.20 7.87
C VAL A 620 -13.97 1.14 6.66
N GLU A 621 -14.18 2.44 6.86
CA GLU A 621 -14.11 3.49 5.82
C GLU A 621 -15.22 3.41 4.74
N GLU A 622 -16.32 2.70 4.99
CA GLU A 622 -17.41 2.43 4.03
C GLU A 622 -18.74 3.10 4.44
N ALA A 623 -18.67 4.28 5.10
CA ALA A 623 -19.83 5.01 5.60
C ALA A 623 -20.82 5.46 4.49
N GLU A 624 -20.35 5.72 3.27
CA GLU A 624 -21.22 6.02 2.12
C GLU A 624 -22.05 4.80 1.70
N LEU A 625 -21.49 3.59 1.81
CA LEU A 625 -22.22 2.35 1.57
C LEU A 625 -23.21 2.05 2.70
N TYR A 626 -22.85 2.33 3.95
CA TYR A 626 -23.76 2.23 5.11
C TYR A 626 -25.02 3.06 4.89
N ASN A 627 -24.86 4.34 4.51
CA ASN A 627 -25.96 5.28 4.26
C ASN A 627 -26.86 4.90 3.06
N GLN A 628 -26.47 3.92 2.24
CA GLN A 628 -27.33 3.38 1.18
C GLN A 628 -28.28 2.27 1.67
N PHE A 629 -28.00 1.61 2.81
CA PHE A 629 -28.89 0.57 3.35
C PHE A 629 -30.16 1.17 3.96
N ASN A 630 -31.30 0.57 3.67
CA ASN A 630 -32.52 0.81 4.42
C ASN A 630 -32.45 -0.04 5.69
N MET A 631 -32.07 0.59 6.80
CA MET A 631 -31.88 -0.07 8.11
C MET A 631 -33.18 -0.64 8.70
N ASP A 632 -34.32 -0.21 8.19
CA ASP A 632 -35.67 -0.69 8.57
C ASP A 632 -36.17 -1.87 7.70
N GLU A 633 -35.33 -2.39 6.79
CA GLU A 633 -35.67 -3.46 5.86
C GLU A 633 -34.72 -4.66 5.98
N ASP A 634 -35.21 -5.86 5.67
CA ASP A 634 -34.40 -7.08 5.61
C ASP A 634 -33.27 -6.99 4.56
N TRP A 635 -32.19 -7.72 4.77
CA TRP A 635 -31.03 -7.80 3.86
C TRP A 635 -31.37 -8.23 2.42
N ASP A 636 -32.46 -8.98 2.21
CA ASP A 636 -32.91 -9.44 0.89
C ASP A 636 -34.10 -8.66 0.32
N SER A 637 -34.46 -7.53 0.94
CA SER A 637 -35.42 -6.58 0.38
C SER A 637 -35.01 -6.14 -1.04
N PRO A 638 -35.94 -5.73 -1.91
CA PRO A 638 -35.60 -5.28 -3.27
C PRO A 638 -34.56 -4.16 -3.32
N HIS A 639 -34.46 -3.34 -2.26
CA HIS A 639 -33.48 -2.27 -2.11
C HIS A 639 -32.14 -2.80 -1.59
N ASN A 640 -32.11 -3.38 -0.39
CA ASN A 640 -30.87 -3.84 0.26
C ASN A 640 -30.15 -4.93 -0.56
N LYS A 641 -30.91 -5.77 -1.27
CA LYS A 641 -30.37 -6.82 -2.16
C LYS A 641 -29.53 -6.27 -3.32
N ALA A 642 -29.78 -5.04 -3.77
CA ALA A 642 -28.98 -4.39 -4.82
C ALA A 642 -27.56 -4.04 -4.33
N LEU A 643 -27.37 -3.89 -3.02
CA LEU A 643 -26.09 -3.53 -2.39
C LEU A 643 -25.16 -4.74 -2.15
N ILE A 644 -25.67 -5.98 -2.31
CA ILE A 644 -24.89 -7.22 -2.09
C ILE A 644 -23.61 -7.26 -2.94
N GLU A 645 -23.66 -6.82 -4.21
CA GLU A 645 -22.48 -6.81 -5.08
C GLU A 645 -21.44 -5.73 -4.69
N GLN A 646 -21.83 -4.72 -3.90
CA GLN A 646 -20.96 -3.64 -3.41
C GLN A 646 -20.14 -4.05 -2.18
N MET A 647 -19.99 -5.35 -1.90
CA MET A 647 -19.24 -5.87 -0.74
C MET A 647 -17.84 -5.21 -0.60
N PRO A 648 -17.52 -4.61 0.55
CA PRO A 648 -16.20 -4.04 0.83
C PRO A 648 -15.05 -5.03 0.60
N ASP A 649 -13.87 -4.50 0.23
CA ASP A 649 -12.67 -5.33 0.02
C ASP A 649 -12.21 -6.04 1.30
N VAL A 650 -12.48 -5.47 2.48
CA VAL A 650 -12.10 -6.07 3.77
C VAL A 650 -12.80 -7.41 4.01
N PHE A 651 -14.05 -7.58 3.54
CA PHE A 651 -14.82 -8.81 3.69
C PHE A 651 -14.57 -9.85 2.56
N LYS A 652 -13.77 -9.52 1.54
CA LYS A 652 -13.49 -10.46 0.42
C LYS A 652 -12.48 -11.53 0.81
N VAL A 653 -12.80 -12.78 0.49
CA VAL A 653 -11.90 -13.93 0.60
C VAL A 653 -11.63 -14.47 -0.80
N ALA A 654 -10.38 -14.44 -1.28
CA ALA A 654 -10.07 -14.95 -2.61
C ALA A 654 -10.17 -16.49 -2.65
N GLY A 655 -10.67 -17.02 -3.77
CA GLY A 655 -11.17 -18.39 -3.90
C GLY A 655 -12.70 -18.49 -3.77
N ILE A 656 -13.38 -17.41 -3.37
CA ILE A 656 -14.85 -17.29 -3.39
C ILE A 656 -15.26 -16.49 -4.63
N ASP A 657 -15.51 -17.17 -5.74
CA ASP A 657 -15.88 -16.53 -7.02
C ASP A 657 -17.33 -16.02 -7.06
N LYS A 658 -18.14 -16.37 -6.06
CA LYS A 658 -19.55 -15.97 -5.96
C LYS A 658 -19.64 -14.55 -5.41
N LYS A 659 -20.06 -13.60 -6.25
CA LYS A 659 -20.19 -12.18 -5.89
C LYS A 659 -20.97 -11.97 -4.59
N GLY A 660 -20.51 -11.03 -3.76
CA GLY A 660 -21.14 -10.68 -2.49
C GLY A 660 -21.12 -11.78 -1.43
N HIS A 661 -20.33 -12.86 -1.61
CA HIS A 661 -20.20 -13.91 -0.61
C HIS A 661 -18.85 -13.87 0.11
N THR A 662 -18.87 -14.19 1.41
CA THR A 662 -17.68 -14.25 2.27
C THR A 662 -17.69 -15.50 3.13
N THR A 663 -16.49 -15.98 3.51
CA THR A 663 -16.31 -17.00 4.55
C THR A 663 -15.75 -16.43 5.86
N ILE A 664 -15.78 -15.09 6.02
CA ILE A 664 -15.48 -14.44 7.30
C ILE A 664 -16.76 -14.44 8.13
N HIS A 665 -16.81 -15.24 9.19
CA HIS A 665 -17.96 -15.35 10.09
C HIS A 665 -17.57 -15.09 11.54
N VAL A 666 -18.56 -14.76 12.35
CA VAL A 666 -18.50 -14.85 13.81
C VAL A 666 -19.13 -16.16 14.27
N PHE A 667 -18.85 -16.57 15.52
CA PHE A 667 -19.59 -17.64 16.18
C PHE A 667 -20.82 -17.06 16.87
N ALA A 668 -22.00 -17.50 16.47
CA ALA A 668 -23.27 -16.98 16.99
C ALA A 668 -23.84 -17.95 18.04
N GLY A 669 -24.05 -17.48 19.27
CA GLY A 669 -24.64 -18.27 20.36
C GLY A 669 -24.55 -17.59 21.73
N ASP A 670 -25.32 -18.08 22.71
CA ASP A 670 -25.43 -17.45 24.03
C ASP A 670 -24.14 -17.45 24.87
N ASP A 671 -23.17 -18.31 24.53
CA ASP A 671 -21.87 -18.44 25.22
C ASP A 671 -20.68 -17.85 24.46
N THR A 672 -20.89 -17.33 23.24
CA THR A 672 -19.81 -16.79 22.38
C THR A 672 -19.62 -15.28 22.56
N ALA A 673 -18.64 -14.68 21.89
CA ALA A 673 -18.47 -13.22 21.85
C ALA A 673 -19.56 -12.46 21.05
N MET A 674 -20.50 -13.16 20.38
CA MET A 674 -21.50 -12.58 19.49
C MET A 674 -22.84 -13.31 19.68
N ARG A 675 -23.71 -12.77 20.55
CA ARG A 675 -25.05 -13.31 20.79
C ARG A 675 -25.99 -12.98 19.63
N MET A 676 -27.12 -13.69 19.54
CA MET A 676 -28.02 -13.59 18.38
C MET A 676 -28.74 -12.24 18.30
N ASP A 677 -29.35 -11.81 19.41
CA ASP A 677 -30.34 -10.72 19.44
C ASP A 677 -29.91 -9.53 20.32
N ASP A 678 -28.78 -9.64 21.00
CA ASP A 678 -28.16 -8.59 21.81
C ASP A 678 -26.63 -8.60 21.69
N GLY A 679 -26.00 -7.49 22.03
CA GLY A 679 -24.55 -7.34 22.00
C GLY A 679 -23.86 -7.87 23.25
N VAL A 680 -22.56 -8.14 23.13
CA VAL A 680 -21.69 -8.57 24.24
C VAL A 680 -20.63 -7.49 24.50
N GLY A 681 -20.52 -7.00 25.73
CA GLY A 681 -19.46 -6.08 26.15
C GLY A 681 -18.13 -6.80 26.37
N LEU A 682 -17.00 -6.13 26.14
CA LEU A 682 -15.67 -6.70 26.40
C LEU A 682 -15.48 -7.13 27.87
N GLY A 683 -16.15 -6.47 28.82
CA GLY A 683 -16.16 -6.85 30.23
C GLY A 683 -16.91 -8.14 30.56
N GLU A 684 -17.67 -8.69 29.62
CA GLU A 684 -18.38 -9.98 29.75
C GLU A 684 -17.56 -11.17 29.21
N ILE A 685 -16.35 -10.90 28.70
CA ILE A 685 -15.41 -11.91 28.19
C ILE A 685 -14.42 -12.26 29.31
N THR A 686 -14.89 -13.02 30.29
CA THR A 686 -14.14 -13.31 31.53
C THR A 686 -12.96 -14.26 31.35
N ASP A 687 -12.93 -15.04 30.25
CA ASP A 687 -11.85 -15.98 29.95
C ASP A 687 -10.63 -15.30 29.28
N GLY A 688 -10.75 -14.00 29.02
CA GLY A 688 -9.73 -13.13 28.44
C GLY A 688 -9.96 -12.85 26.96
N SER A 689 -10.01 -11.57 26.60
CA SER A 689 -10.23 -11.11 25.21
C SER A 689 -9.15 -11.61 24.23
N SER A 690 -7.93 -11.86 24.70
CA SER A 690 -6.83 -12.44 23.92
C SER A 690 -6.95 -13.96 23.70
N ASN A 691 -7.93 -14.60 24.34
CA ASN A 691 -8.17 -16.04 24.35
C ASN A 691 -9.54 -16.47 23.79
N THR A 692 -10.53 -15.57 23.74
CA THR A 692 -11.81 -15.81 23.06
C THR A 692 -11.76 -15.36 21.59
N ILE A 693 -12.17 -16.23 20.67
CA ILE A 693 -12.27 -15.97 19.23
C ILE A 693 -13.54 -15.16 18.94
N LEU A 694 -13.36 -14.02 18.28
CA LEU A 694 -14.43 -13.15 17.80
C LEU A 694 -14.91 -13.58 16.40
N ALA A 695 -13.98 -13.83 15.48
CA ALA A 695 -14.29 -14.18 14.09
C ALA A 695 -13.29 -15.16 13.47
N VAL A 696 -13.71 -15.85 12.40
CA VAL A 696 -12.91 -16.87 11.69
C VAL A 696 -13.06 -16.75 10.18
N VAL A 697 -11.99 -17.07 9.44
CA VAL A 697 -12.06 -17.40 8.01
C VAL A 697 -12.31 -18.91 7.86
N ALA A 698 -13.56 -19.29 7.62
CA ALA A 698 -13.98 -20.68 7.48
C ALA A 698 -13.82 -21.21 6.03
N GLY A 699 -14.12 -22.50 5.84
CA GLY A 699 -13.99 -23.20 4.56
C GLY A 699 -14.96 -22.72 3.48
N PRO A 700 -14.67 -22.91 2.18
CA PRO A 700 -15.44 -22.33 1.08
C PRO A 700 -16.93 -22.70 1.05
N GLU A 701 -17.30 -23.87 1.59
CA GLU A 701 -18.69 -24.33 1.69
C GLU A 701 -19.56 -23.48 2.65
N THR A 702 -18.92 -22.71 3.55
CA THR A 702 -19.62 -21.79 4.46
C THR A 702 -20.02 -20.47 3.82
N ALA A 703 -19.55 -20.20 2.58
CA ALA A 703 -19.64 -18.89 1.95
C ALA A 703 -21.09 -18.37 1.87
N GLU A 704 -21.37 -17.28 2.60
CA GLU A 704 -22.70 -16.68 2.70
C GLU A 704 -22.71 -15.23 2.20
N ILE A 705 -23.90 -14.70 1.91
CA ILE A 705 -24.10 -13.32 1.50
C ILE A 705 -23.72 -12.39 2.67
N TRP A 706 -22.80 -11.45 2.44
CA TRP A 706 -22.21 -10.65 3.54
C TRP A 706 -23.22 -9.76 4.29
N THR A 707 -24.31 -9.33 3.64
CA THR A 707 -25.39 -8.54 4.23
C THR A 707 -26.38 -9.38 5.05
N LYS A 708 -26.35 -10.71 4.92
CA LYS A 708 -27.25 -11.62 5.63
C LYS A 708 -26.93 -11.68 7.14
N PRO A 709 -27.92 -11.51 8.03
CA PRO A 709 -27.74 -11.65 9.47
C PRO A 709 -27.33 -13.06 9.90
N GLY A 710 -26.65 -13.11 11.05
CA GLY A 710 -26.17 -14.32 11.70
C GLY A 710 -24.66 -14.55 11.57
N GLY A 711 -24.29 -15.81 11.80
CA GLY A 711 -22.92 -16.32 11.74
C GLY A 711 -22.93 -17.84 11.77
N LEU A 712 -21.84 -18.44 12.25
CA LEU A 712 -21.77 -19.88 12.48
C LEU A 712 -22.46 -20.22 13.81
N GLU A 713 -23.62 -20.88 13.75
CA GLU A 713 -24.37 -21.33 14.94
C GLU A 713 -23.54 -22.28 15.80
N PHE A 714 -23.03 -21.80 16.93
CA PHE A 714 -22.09 -22.55 17.74
C PHE A 714 -22.75 -23.70 18.50
N ASN A 715 -22.11 -24.88 18.46
CA ASN A 715 -22.48 -26.04 19.26
C ASN A 715 -21.26 -26.56 20.02
N ALA A 716 -21.27 -26.47 21.35
CA ALA A 716 -20.18 -26.91 22.22
C ALA A 716 -19.90 -28.43 22.17
N ASP A 717 -20.88 -29.25 21.79
CA ASP A 717 -20.71 -30.71 21.62
C ASP A 717 -20.07 -31.09 20.27
N GLU A 718 -20.14 -30.21 19.26
CA GLU A 718 -19.62 -30.43 17.90
C GLU A 718 -18.95 -29.17 17.31
N PRO A 719 -17.96 -28.55 17.99
CA PRO A 719 -17.50 -27.19 17.68
C PRO A 719 -16.98 -27.06 16.24
N ARG A 720 -16.30 -28.09 15.71
CA ARG A 720 -15.75 -28.11 14.33
C ARG A 720 -16.79 -28.11 13.21
N LYS A 721 -18.02 -28.55 13.48
CA LYS A 721 -19.01 -28.90 12.44
C LYS A 721 -19.38 -27.73 11.54
N VAL A 722 -19.30 -26.51 12.07
CA VAL A 722 -19.67 -25.27 11.39
C VAL A 722 -18.60 -24.73 10.45
N PHE A 723 -17.35 -25.17 10.56
CA PHE A 723 -16.22 -24.56 9.85
C PHE A 723 -16.10 -25.00 8.38
N GLY A 724 -16.83 -26.04 7.96
CA GLY A 724 -16.67 -26.67 6.66
C GLY A 724 -15.26 -27.25 6.45
N THR A 725 -14.82 -27.36 5.19
CA THR A 725 -13.49 -27.87 4.86
C THR A 725 -12.41 -26.80 5.10
N LEU A 726 -11.71 -26.91 6.23
CA LEU A 726 -10.53 -26.10 6.55
C LEU A 726 -9.27 -26.63 5.82
N GLY A 727 -8.29 -25.73 5.63
CA GLY A 727 -6.92 -26.12 5.31
C GLY A 727 -6.09 -26.36 6.58
N GLU A 728 -4.88 -26.90 6.41
CA GLU A 728 -3.89 -27.19 7.48
C GLU A 728 -3.74 -26.09 8.53
N LEU A 729 -3.83 -24.82 8.11
CA LEU A 729 -3.97 -23.67 8.99
C LEU A 729 -5.22 -22.88 8.61
N PHE A 730 -5.99 -22.45 9.60
CA PHE A 730 -7.08 -21.49 9.46
C PHE A 730 -6.80 -20.22 10.27
N LEU A 731 -7.49 -19.13 9.96
CA LEU A 731 -7.18 -17.79 10.48
C LEU A 731 -8.32 -17.29 11.36
N VAL A 732 -7.99 -16.88 12.59
CA VAL A 732 -8.94 -16.36 13.58
C VAL A 732 -8.57 -14.94 14.02
N LEU A 733 -9.60 -14.17 14.35
CA LEU A 733 -9.56 -12.88 15.02
C LEU A 733 -10.00 -13.10 16.47
N MET A 734 -9.17 -12.72 17.44
CA MET A 734 -9.47 -12.75 18.86
C MET A 734 -10.20 -11.47 19.29
N CYS A 735 -10.85 -11.48 20.46
CA CYS A 735 -11.60 -10.33 20.97
C CYS A 735 -10.72 -9.14 21.40
N ASP A 736 -9.40 -9.32 21.55
CA ASP A 736 -8.41 -8.24 21.72
C ASP A 736 -7.93 -7.62 20.39
N GLY A 737 -8.48 -8.05 19.25
CA GLY A 737 -8.07 -7.61 17.92
C GLY A 737 -6.84 -8.34 17.36
N ALA A 738 -6.22 -9.26 18.11
CA ALA A 738 -5.12 -10.07 17.63
C ALA A 738 -5.60 -11.07 16.56
N VAL A 739 -4.74 -11.33 15.56
CA VAL A 739 -5.05 -12.26 14.48
C VAL A 739 -4.04 -13.41 14.48
N ARG A 740 -4.52 -14.62 14.73
CA ARG A 740 -3.73 -15.85 14.91
C ARG A 740 -4.02 -16.86 13.80
N TYR A 741 -3.05 -17.74 13.51
CA TYR A 741 -3.30 -18.97 12.76
C TYR A 741 -3.50 -20.10 13.76
N LEU A 742 -4.52 -20.93 13.56
CA LEU A 742 -4.74 -22.16 14.31
C LEU A 742 -4.57 -23.35 13.37
N ASN A 743 -4.03 -24.45 13.88
CA ASN A 743 -3.90 -25.70 13.14
C ASN A 743 -5.30 -26.35 12.98
N SER A 744 -5.60 -26.90 11.80
CA SER A 744 -6.79 -27.74 11.60
C SER A 744 -6.90 -28.89 12.62
N ASP A 745 -5.81 -29.29 13.25
CA ASP A 745 -5.70 -30.50 14.06
C ASP A 745 -6.00 -30.27 15.56
N ILE A 746 -6.37 -29.04 15.95
CA ILE A 746 -6.53 -28.46 17.33
C ILE A 746 -7.59 -29.09 18.27
N ASP A 747 -7.78 -30.41 18.28
CA ASP A 747 -8.78 -31.14 19.08
C ASP A 747 -10.21 -30.50 19.14
N ASP A 748 -11.08 -30.84 20.09
CA ASP A 748 -12.43 -30.26 20.22
C ASP A 748 -12.63 -29.51 21.54
N GLU A 749 -11.86 -29.84 22.57
CA GLU A 749 -11.90 -29.18 23.88
C GLU A 749 -11.19 -27.84 23.81
N THR A 750 -9.96 -27.80 23.27
CA THR A 750 -9.22 -26.56 23.05
C THR A 750 -10.02 -25.61 22.15
N LEU A 751 -10.58 -26.10 21.05
CA LEU A 751 -11.34 -25.26 20.12
C LEU A 751 -12.65 -24.73 20.73
N ARG A 752 -13.37 -25.53 21.54
CA ARG A 752 -14.56 -25.08 22.26
C ARG A 752 -14.21 -23.95 23.23
N ASN A 753 -13.20 -24.16 24.08
CA ASN A 753 -12.81 -23.22 25.12
C ASN A 753 -12.34 -21.87 24.49
N LEU A 754 -11.71 -21.92 23.32
CA LEU A 754 -11.36 -20.70 22.55
C LEU A 754 -12.57 -19.98 21.92
N ILE A 755 -13.76 -20.58 21.82
CA ILE A 755 -14.96 -19.94 21.25
C ILE A 755 -15.90 -19.41 22.33
N GLN A 756 -15.89 -20.04 23.52
CA GLN A 756 -16.68 -19.57 24.66
C GLN A 756 -16.01 -18.34 25.32
N ARG A 757 -16.83 -17.47 25.92
CA ARG A 757 -16.36 -16.20 26.53
C ARG A 757 -16.24 -16.23 28.06
N HIS A 758 -16.92 -17.18 28.71
CA HIS A 758 -17.08 -17.20 30.18
C HIS A 758 -17.20 -18.60 30.80
N ASP A 759 -16.57 -19.62 30.20
CA ASP A 759 -16.58 -20.99 30.71
C ASP A 759 -15.51 -21.26 31.80
N GLY A 760 -14.56 -20.32 31.98
CA GLY A 760 -13.46 -20.38 32.95
C GLY A 760 -12.22 -21.15 32.48
N ASN A 761 -12.19 -21.67 31.25
CA ASN A 761 -11.17 -22.59 30.76
C ASN A 761 -10.12 -21.89 29.89
N VAL A 762 -9.24 -21.11 30.52
CA VAL A 762 -8.15 -20.39 29.85
C VAL A 762 -7.16 -21.36 29.18
N VAL A 763 -7.13 -21.36 27.85
CA VAL A 763 -6.15 -22.06 27.00
C VAL A 763 -4.81 -21.30 26.95
N GLU A 764 -3.68 -22.01 27.01
CA GLU A 764 -2.38 -21.49 26.59
C GLU A 764 -2.14 -21.86 25.11
N ILE A 765 -2.06 -20.86 24.23
CA ILE A 765 -1.78 -21.05 22.79
C ILE A 765 -0.30 -20.69 22.53
N GLU A 766 0.51 -21.68 22.12
CA GLU A 766 1.90 -21.47 21.62
C GLU A 766 1.94 -20.80 20.23
#